data_AF-A0A101PVY9-F1
#
_entry.id   AF-A0A101PVY9-F1
#
_cell.length_a   1.000
_cell.length_b   1.000
_cell.length_c   1.000
_cell.angle_alpha   90.00
_cell.angle_beta   90.00
_cell.angle_gamma   90.00
#
_symmetry.space_group_name_H-M   'P 1'
#
loop_
_entity.id
_entity.type
_entity.pdbx_description
1 polymer ?
#
loop_
_entity_poly.entity_id
_entity_poly.type
_entity_poly.pdbx_seq_one_letter_code
_entity_poly.pdbx_strand_id
1 'polypeptide(L)'
;MTQVLWQAEAVAPTVRGSVPALSPAARRVIDAVRAGAAGPLFPPVLRLGEDGLLAHDRDLAGEPDAALLTAALTDPRFAPLDTLLDALYAWCGRTAAQHTTLLAPGVLDVTDGALFGPLVCEAFTACAAGVAYDAEEECARWTGFLDRFLQRLARDTGTPWFDQLDLRLPVTGIEAQGAETHNGRRRVLRVRLGGGSIAYKPRPAGGEVLFLPPDDSVFALLNALPSASGPVRLPVLRCTPGSGPDGREYSWQEWLEPPTQWGVIRSGNGRRLHGTRLGRRQAERYWHRAGSLAAAAFRFGIADLGEGNLLVGTRPQDREPLPYPVDLEIFLTPLHRLHDTGLIADEAAGDHHHPGFEDRPRWCTVDGPVAHFTETADGGPRLVRRDRPCTRGGTRTVVADTHGRTGQGPYLPSFLRGMFDAWTLMSRHHDRIRAHLQRAAPDTYVRVLLKPTAAYTEALADRLTGAGTRAGAPSPDRPGGTPATVPQEVAGATAEAVHGALAEPVFGPAETAQLDVGDVPYFFRRAHGGPLLRTADAAHCPSPAAHLTVPADPDPAWPPSAAVLDERGRDLAGLGVALRDAVEYAFATAGPGTLEGDGVRVRVTDRHTGEAEFTWAEAGRRITYTWDRERVRIRVEPFTRPEPVPDVRRRLLRMDRVDAVLRARWVASGFTDEATEKRLVALTTAGMGWLADVVARYGWPGHALVGPAAAAAACRLVQHAEGPIAFQQECLRLIQRAAREGDMPRRQVAYVTDALRVGQGRPQVYGTKFRLREGELEPCPIEQPDRVDELRRNLGMEPLARYAGRLRSRYRTRTR
;
A
#
# COMPACT_ATOMS: atom_id res chain seq x y z
N MET A 1 15.00 19.26 25.35
CA MET A 1 15.25 18.56 26.63
C MET A 1 14.11 17.57 26.82
N THR A 2 14.40 16.32 27.18
CA THR A 2 13.36 15.29 27.38
C THR A 2 12.52 15.65 28.61
N GLN A 3 11.21 15.84 28.41
CA GLN A 3 10.27 16.17 29.49
C GLN A 3 10.03 14.92 30.35
N VAL A 4 10.43 14.99 31.62
CA VAL A 4 10.11 13.96 32.62
C VAL A 4 8.69 14.18 33.12
N LEU A 5 7.85 13.16 33.00
CA LEU A 5 6.48 13.20 33.49
C LEU A 5 6.40 12.65 34.92
N TRP A 6 7.05 11.51 35.16
CA TRP A 6 7.01 10.85 36.46
C TRP A 6 8.22 9.96 36.70
N GLN A 7 8.62 9.83 37.97
CA GLN A 7 9.66 8.92 38.44
C GLN A 7 9.23 8.37 39.80
N ALA A 8 9.46 7.07 40.02
CA ALA A 8 9.24 6.48 41.33
C ALA A 8 10.22 7.08 42.35
N GLU A 9 9.71 7.62 43.46
CA GLU A 9 10.56 8.02 44.58
C GLU A 9 11.15 6.78 45.27
N ALA A 10 12.41 6.85 45.69
CA ALA A 10 13.00 5.81 46.53
C ALA A 10 12.20 5.75 47.83
N VAL A 11 11.53 4.61 48.08
CA VAL A 11 10.71 4.41 49.28
C VAL A 11 11.59 4.61 50.52
N ALA A 12 11.49 5.78 51.16
CA ALA A 12 12.08 6.00 52.47
C ALA A 12 11.37 5.07 53.49
N PRO A 13 12.10 4.43 54.42
CA PRO A 13 11.44 3.64 55.43
C PRO A 13 10.63 4.57 56.34
N THR A 14 9.31 4.32 56.37
CA THR A 14 8.33 4.66 57.41
C THR A 14 7.73 6.08 57.45
N VAL A 15 6.40 6.14 57.23
CA VAL A 15 5.42 6.55 58.24
C VAL A 15 4.18 5.64 58.08
N ARG A 16 3.71 5.02 59.17
CA ARG A 16 2.46 4.23 59.21
C ARG A 16 1.23 5.15 59.13
N GLY A 17 0.97 5.71 57.95
CA GLY A 17 -0.37 6.16 57.55
C GLY A 17 -1.08 5.00 56.84
N SER A 18 -2.41 4.90 56.91
CA SER A 18 -3.16 3.88 56.18
C SER A 18 -2.93 4.04 54.68
N VAL A 19 -2.14 3.13 54.09
CA VAL A 19 -2.02 3.03 52.63
C VAL A 19 -3.43 2.79 52.08
N PRO A 20 -3.91 3.59 51.10
CA PRO A 20 -5.20 3.34 50.48
C PRO A 20 -5.25 1.90 49.96
N ALA A 21 -6.31 1.18 50.29
CA ALA A 21 -6.46 -0.20 49.83
C ALA A 21 -6.73 -0.18 48.32
N LEU A 22 -5.79 -0.70 47.53
CA LEU A 22 -5.96 -0.86 46.09
C LEU A 22 -7.23 -1.63 45.76
N SER A 23 -7.92 -1.19 44.71
CA SER A 23 -9.12 -1.85 44.24
C SER A 23 -8.89 -3.32 43.83
N PRO A 24 -9.96 -4.15 43.77
CA PRO A 24 -9.87 -5.48 43.17
C PRO A 24 -9.37 -5.45 41.71
N ALA A 25 -9.79 -4.44 40.92
CA ALA A 25 -9.36 -4.31 39.54
C ALA A 25 -7.87 -3.99 39.43
N ALA A 26 -7.36 -3.03 40.22
CA ALA A 26 -5.94 -2.70 40.26
C ALA A 26 -5.08 -3.91 40.64
N ARG A 27 -5.48 -4.68 41.65
CA ARG A 27 -4.77 -5.92 42.03
C ARG A 27 -4.72 -6.93 40.88
N ARG A 28 -5.85 -7.15 40.21
CA ARG A 28 -5.90 -8.03 39.03
C ARG A 28 -4.97 -7.56 37.92
N VAL A 29 -4.92 -6.26 37.63
CA VAL A 29 -4.04 -5.68 36.62
C VAL A 29 -2.57 -5.82 37.00
N ILE A 30 -2.22 -5.55 38.26
CA ILE A 30 -0.85 -5.77 38.78
C ILE A 30 -0.45 -7.24 38.66
N ASP A 31 -1.34 -8.17 39.00
CA ASP A 31 -1.08 -9.61 38.86
C ASP A 31 -0.90 -10.02 37.39
N ALA A 32 -1.68 -9.44 36.47
CA ALA A 32 -1.52 -9.68 35.04
C ALA A 32 -0.20 -9.14 34.49
N VAL A 33 0.26 -7.97 34.96
CA VAL A 33 1.60 -7.44 34.63
C VAL A 33 2.67 -8.33 35.22
N ARG A 34 2.55 -8.76 36.49
CA ARG A 34 3.48 -9.70 37.12
C ARG A 34 3.61 -10.99 36.31
N ALA A 35 2.50 -11.49 35.77
CA ALA A 35 2.46 -12.69 34.93
C ALA A 35 2.87 -12.46 33.46
N GLY A 36 3.07 -11.20 33.03
CA GLY A 36 3.36 -10.85 31.64
C GLY A 36 2.16 -11.00 30.68
N ALA A 37 0.94 -11.02 31.20
CA ALA A 37 -0.29 -11.22 30.44
C ALA A 37 -0.99 -9.91 30.02
N ALA A 38 -0.54 -8.75 30.52
CA ALA A 38 -1.19 -7.46 30.26
C ALA A 38 -0.88 -6.86 28.88
N GLY A 39 0.21 -7.27 28.22
CA GLY A 39 0.61 -6.71 26.92
C GLY A 39 0.74 -5.18 26.95
N PRO A 40 0.24 -4.46 25.92
CA PRO A 40 0.41 -3.00 25.79
C PRO A 40 -0.62 -2.20 26.62
N LEU A 41 -0.96 -2.66 27.83
CA LEU A 41 -1.93 -1.97 28.69
C LEU A 41 -1.40 -0.64 29.24
N PHE A 42 -0.09 -0.53 29.41
CA PHE A 42 0.61 0.64 29.96
C PHE A 42 1.69 1.15 28.99
N PRO A 43 2.19 2.38 29.17
CA PRO A 43 3.29 2.89 28.36
C PRO A 43 4.47 1.90 28.33
N PRO A 44 5.04 1.59 27.14
CA PRO A 44 6.09 0.60 27.02
C PRO A 44 7.43 1.13 27.52
N VAL A 45 8.40 0.23 27.70
CA VAL A 45 9.81 0.61 27.87
C VAL A 45 10.42 0.76 26.48
N LEU A 46 10.92 1.96 26.19
CA LEU A 46 11.67 2.23 24.96
C LEU A 46 13.13 2.56 25.30
N ARG A 47 14.05 2.07 24.46
CA ARG A 47 15.50 2.34 24.56
C ARG A 47 15.97 3.19 23.41
N LEU A 48 16.79 4.19 23.70
CA LEU A 48 17.42 5.02 22.68
C LEU A 48 18.53 4.23 21.99
N GLY A 49 18.35 3.97 20.69
CA GLY A 49 19.38 3.37 19.86
C GLY A 49 20.49 4.36 19.47
N GLU A 50 21.63 3.83 19.05
CA GLU A 50 22.78 4.64 18.56
C GLU A 50 22.43 5.51 17.35
N ASP A 51 21.39 5.15 16.60
CA ASP A 51 20.86 5.91 15.47
C ASP A 51 19.86 7.01 15.85
N GLY A 52 19.68 7.27 17.15
CA GLY A 52 18.78 8.29 17.65
C GLY A 52 17.30 7.93 17.59
N LEU A 53 16.96 6.67 17.31
CA LEU A 53 15.58 6.17 17.29
C LEU A 53 15.22 5.47 18.60
N LEU A 54 13.96 5.56 19.01
CA LEU A 54 13.45 4.84 20.17
C LEU A 54 13.00 3.43 19.76
N ALA A 55 13.71 2.41 20.23
CA ALA A 55 13.36 1.02 19.99
C ALA A 55 12.43 0.49 21.09
N HIS A 56 11.37 -0.23 20.71
CA HIS A 56 10.57 -1.00 21.66
C HIS A 56 11.44 -2.10 22.26
N ASP A 57 11.62 -2.04 23.58
CA ASP A 57 12.39 -3.03 24.33
C ASP A 57 11.46 -4.11 24.87
N ARG A 58 10.41 -3.68 25.59
CA ARG A 58 9.41 -4.55 26.19
C ARG A 58 8.19 -3.77 26.66
N ASP A 59 7.08 -4.47 26.77
CA ASP A 59 5.95 -4.02 27.59
C ASP A 59 6.27 -4.28 29.08
N LEU A 60 5.48 -3.71 29.99
CA LEU A 60 5.64 -3.93 31.42
C LEU A 60 5.30 -5.38 31.79
N ALA A 61 6.24 -6.09 32.41
CA ALA A 61 6.10 -7.48 32.80
C ALA A 61 7.01 -7.88 33.97
N GLY A 62 6.53 -8.80 34.82
CA GLY A 62 7.31 -9.36 35.93
C GLY A 62 7.23 -8.55 37.24
N GLU A 63 7.87 -9.06 38.29
CA GLU A 63 7.79 -8.47 39.64
C GLU A 63 8.26 -7.00 39.72
N PRO A 64 9.37 -6.58 39.07
CA PRO A 64 9.84 -5.19 39.18
C PRO A 64 8.81 -4.19 38.67
N ASP A 65 8.16 -4.47 37.54
CA ASP A 65 7.16 -3.57 36.97
C ASP A 65 5.83 -3.66 37.73
N ALA A 66 5.48 -4.83 38.28
CA ALA A 66 4.33 -4.96 39.17
C ALA A 66 4.50 -4.11 40.45
N ALA A 67 5.71 -4.08 41.02
CA ALA A 67 6.06 -3.22 42.14
C ALA A 67 6.04 -1.73 41.74
N LEU A 68 6.51 -1.38 40.54
CA LEU A 68 6.43 -0.03 39.98
C LEU A 68 4.97 0.46 39.90
N LEU A 69 4.09 -0.37 39.33
CA LEU A 69 2.66 -0.05 39.20
C LEU A 69 1.97 0.02 40.56
N THR A 70 2.36 -0.84 41.50
CA THR A 70 1.88 -0.76 42.89
C THR A 70 2.24 0.59 43.50
N ALA A 71 3.50 1.02 43.37
CA ALA A 71 3.96 2.32 43.86
C ALA A 71 3.20 3.47 43.19
N ALA A 72 3.02 3.43 41.87
CA ALA A 72 2.26 4.42 41.13
C ALA A 72 0.80 4.51 41.62
N LEU A 73 0.10 3.38 41.73
CA LEU A 73 -1.31 3.36 42.17
C LEU A 73 -1.50 3.72 43.65
N THR A 74 -0.46 3.65 44.47
CA THR A 74 -0.49 4.19 45.85
C THR A 74 -0.20 5.69 45.94
N ASP A 75 0.33 6.30 44.87
CA ASP A 75 0.49 7.75 44.78
C ASP A 75 -0.90 8.39 44.53
N PRO A 76 -1.31 9.39 45.34
CA PRO A 76 -2.61 10.05 45.19
C PRO A 76 -2.90 10.59 43.78
N ARG A 77 -1.86 10.92 43.00
CA ARG A 77 -2.01 11.37 41.60
C ARG A 77 -2.66 10.33 40.69
N PHE A 78 -2.54 9.04 41.02
CA PHE A 78 -3.10 7.93 40.24
C PHE A 78 -4.44 7.42 40.76
N ALA A 79 -5.05 8.08 41.75
CA ALA A 79 -6.40 7.75 42.20
C ALA A 79 -7.44 7.75 41.05
N PRO A 80 -7.39 8.65 40.03
CA PRO A 80 -8.26 8.55 38.87
C PRO A 80 -8.03 7.27 38.05
N LEU A 81 -6.79 6.80 37.92
CA LEU A 81 -6.50 5.56 37.21
C LEU A 81 -7.10 4.34 37.93
N ASP A 82 -7.00 4.27 39.26
CA ASP A 82 -7.62 3.17 40.02
C ASP A 82 -9.16 3.18 39.85
N THR A 83 -9.77 4.37 39.90
CA THR A 83 -11.20 4.58 39.65
C THR A 83 -11.62 4.10 38.25
N LEU A 84 -10.83 4.44 37.23
CA LEU A 84 -11.05 4.01 35.85
C LEU A 84 -11.01 2.48 35.73
N LEU A 85 -9.99 1.84 36.31
CA LEU A 85 -9.83 0.38 36.23
C LEU A 85 -11.00 -0.36 36.90
N ASP A 86 -11.48 0.12 38.05
CA ASP A 86 -12.64 -0.44 38.72
C ASP A 86 -13.93 -0.31 37.90
N ALA A 87 -14.15 0.86 37.29
CA ALA A 87 -15.30 1.10 36.44
C ALA A 87 -15.28 0.19 35.19
N LEU A 88 -14.11 0.05 34.55
CA LEU A 88 -13.91 -0.85 33.41
C LEU A 88 -14.11 -2.33 33.80
N TYR A 89 -13.57 -2.75 34.94
CA TYR A 89 -13.73 -4.11 35.45
C TYR A 89 -15.22 -4.44 35.70
N ALA A 90 -15.95 -3.53 36.33
CA ALA A 90 -17.38 -3.68 36.55
C ALA A 90 -18.18 -3.72 35.25
N TRP A 91 -17.84 -2.88 34.26
CA TRP A 91 -18.45 -2.93 32.93
C TRP A 91 -18.16 -4.24 32.22
N CYS A 92 -16.91 -4.72 32.18
CA CYS A 92 -16.52 -5.98 31.53
C CYS A 92 -17.36 -7.15 32.07
N GLY A 93 -17.50 -7.28 33.39
CA GLY A 93 -18.27 -8.35 34.02
C GLY A 93 -19.76 -8.32 33.63
N ARG A 94 -20.38 -7.13 33.63
CA ARG A 94 -21.80 -6.99 33.23
C ARG A 94 -22.01 -7.25 31.75
N THR A 95 -21.19 -6.63 30.89
CA THR A 95 -21.35 -6.68 29.43
C THR A 95 -21.03 -8.08 28.88
N ALA A 96 -20.00 -8.75 29.40
CA ALA A 96 -19.70 -10.13 29.03
C ALA A 96 -20.86 -11.09 29.38
N ALA A 97 -21.52 -10.88 30.53
CA ALA A 97 -22.69 -11.68 30.93
C ALA A 97 -23.93 -11.40 30.05
N GLN A 98 -24.08 -10.18 29.52
CA GLN A 98 -25.18 -9.80 28.63
C GLN A 98 -25.00 -10.31 27.19
N HIS A 99 -23.75 -10.48 26.73
CA HIS A 99 -23.42 -10.77 25.33
C HIS A 99 -22.80 -12.16 25.11
N THR A 100 -23.20 -13.17 25.89
CA THR A 100 -22.62 -14.54 25.86
C THR A 100 -22.76 -15.28 24.53
N THR A 101 -23.72 -14.91 23.69
CA THR A 101 -23.87 -15.47 22.33
C THR A 101 -23.04 -14.73 21.29
N LEU A 102 -22.67 -13.48 21.56
CA LEU A 102 -21.93 -12.62 20.65
C LEU A 102 -20.42 -12.70 20.91
N LEU A 103 -20.02 -12.83 22.18
CA LEU A 103 -18.63 -12.77 22.62
C LEU A 103 -18.20 -14.10 23.22
N ALA A 104 -16.99 -14.55 22.88
CA ALA A 104 -16.39 -15.70 23.53
C ALA A 104 -15.99 -15.35 24.97
N PRO A 105 -15.94 -16.33 25.90
CA PRO A 105 -15.47 -16.10 27.26
C PRO A 105 -14.07 -15.46 27.27
N GLY A 106 -13.89 -14.43 28.09
CA GLY A 106 -12.60 -13.74 28.27
C GLY A 106 -12.25 -12.68 27.23
N VAL A 107 -13.12 -12.38 26.26
CA VAL A 107 -12.89 -11.31 25.27
C VAL A 107 -12.94 -9.92 25.91
N LEU A 108 -13.76 -9.73 26.93
CA LEU A 108 -13.79 -8.50 27.73
C LEU A 108 -13.13 -8.77 29.08
N ASP A 109 -11.87 -8.35 29.21
CA ASP A 109 -11.13 -8.37 30.47
C ASP A 109 -10.41 -7.03 30.64
N VAL A 110 -10.46 -6.45 31.85
CA VAL A 110 -9.79 -5.19 32.17
C VAL A 110 -8.27 -5.26 31.95
N THR A 111 -7.70 -6.46 31.92
CA THR A 111 -6.27 -6.67 31.66
C THR A 111 -5.92 -6.77 30.17
N ASP A 112 -6.90 -6.71 29.26
CA ASP A 112 -6.65 -6.78 27.82
C ASP A 112 -6.03 -5.47 27.31
N GLY A 113 -4.71 -5.45 27.18
CA GLY A 113 -3.98 -4.31 26.64
C GLY A 113 -4.30 -3.99 25.18
N ALA A 114 -4.79 -4.93 24.37
CA ALA A 114 -5.17 -4.65 22.98
C ALA A 114 -6.48 -3.87 22.89
N LEU A 115 -7.41 -4.09 23.83
CA LEU A 115 -8.66 -3.34 23.89
C LEU A 115 -8.52 -2.06 24.73
N PHE A 116 -8.01 -2.15 25.95
CA PHE A 116 -8.02 -1.04 26.92
C PHE A 116 -6.71 -0.24 26.98
N GLY A 117 -5.63 -0.72 26.36
CA GLY A 117 -4.32 -0.05 26.36
C GLY A 117 -4.35 1.42 25.95
N PRO A 118 -5.03 1.82 24.85
CA PRO A 118 -5.10 3.24 24.47
C PRO A 118 -5.66 4.14 25.58
N LEU A 119 -6.74 3.74 26.25
CA LEU A 119 -7.36 4.52 27.32
C LEU A 119 -6.53 4.50 28.61
N VAL A 120 -6.03 3.32 28.99
CA VAL A 120 -5.23 3.16 30.23
C VAL A 120 -3.88 3.88 30.12
N CYS A 121 -3.24 3.86 28.95
CA CYS A 121 -2.01 4.62 28.70
C CYS A 121 -2.25 6.13 28.78
N GLU A 122 -3.37 6.64 28.26
CA GLU A 122 -3.76 8.05 28.38
C GLU A 122 -3.97 8.43 29.85
N ALA A 123 -4.78 7.66 30.59
CA ALA A 123 -5.03 7.88 32.00
C ALA A 123 -3.74 7.84 32.83
N PHE A 124 -2.88 6.85 32.60
CA PHE A 124 -1.59 6.72 33.25
C PHE A 124 -0.69 7.94 32.98
N THR A 125 -0.63 8.38 31.72
CA THR A 125 0.19 9.52 31.30
C THR A 125 -0.31 10.83 31.93
N ALA A 126 -1.62 11.06 31.93
CA ALA A 126 -2.23 12.23 32.56
C ALA A 126 -1.96 12.28 34.08
N CYS A 127 -2.20 11.17 34.77
CA CYS A 127 -1.94 11.03 36.21
C CYS A 127 -0.45 11.27 36.53
N ALA A 128 0.44 10.64 35.76
CA ALA A 128 1.88 10.81 35.87
C ALA A 128 2.30 12.28 35.72
N ALA A 129 1.77 12.96 34.71
CA ALA A 129 2.03 14.38 34.43
C ALA A 129 1.36 15.35 35.44
N GLY A 130 0.49 14.87 36.32
CA GLY A 130 -0.29 15.69 37.24
C GLY A 130 -1.38 16.51 36.55
N VAL A 131 -1.82 16.09 35.37
CA VAL A 131 -2.93 16.69 34.63
C VAL A 131 -4.24 16.12 35.18
N ALA A 132 -5.23 16.99 35.40
CA ALA A 132 -6.55 16.55 35.84
C ALA A 132 -7.16 15.58 34.83
N TYR A 133 -7.67 14.45 35.33
CA TYR A 133 -8.23 13.38 34.50
C TYR A 133 -9.57 12.94 35.08
N ASP A 134 -10.66 13.18 34.34
CA ASP A 134 -12.00 12.75 34.73
C ASP A 134 -12.21 11.28 34.36
N ALA A 135 -11.82 10.39 35.27
CA ALA A 135 -11.88 8.96 35.05
C ALA A 135 -13.30 8.43 34.81
N GLU A 136 -14.31 9.02 35.45
CA GLU A 136 -15.70 8.57 35.33
C GLU A 136 -16.27 8.96 33.97
N GLU A 137 -16.05 10.21 33.53
CA GLU A 137 -16.51 10.68 32.23
C GLU A 137 -15.81 9.93 31.09
N GLU A 138 -14.49 9.75 31.17
CA GLU A 138 -13.72 9.04 30.15
C GLU A 138 -14.08 7.54 30.09
N CYS A 139 -14.33 6.91 31.24
CA CYS A 139 -14.86 5.54 31.28
C CYS A 139 -16.26 5.47 30.63
N ALA A 140 -17.15 6.42 30.94
CA ALA A 140 -18.50 6.46 30.37
C ALA A 140 -18.47 6.66 28.84
N ARG A 141 -17.59 7.53 28.32
CA ARG A 141 -17.40 7.69 26.86
C ARG A 141 -16.92 6.39 26.23
N TRP A 142 -15.90 5.76 26.79
CA TRP A 142 -15.31 4.54 26.25
C TRP A 142 -16.29 3.36 26.25
N THR A 143 -16.92 3.10 27.41
CA THR A 143 -17.88 2.01 27.56
C THR A 143 -19.14 2.26 26.72
N GLY A 144 -19.63 3.50 26.64
CA GLY A 144 -20.72 3.88 25.75
C GLY A 144 -20.40 3.69 24.27
N PHE A 145 -19.14 3.93 23.86
CA PHE A 145 -18.65 3.61 22.52
C PHE A 145 -18.69 2.09 22.26
N LEU A 146 -18.17 1.28 23.19
CA LEU A 146 -18.15 -0.18 23.05
C LEU A 146 -19.56 -0.79 23.09
N ASP A 147 -20.45 -0.30 23.95
CA ASP A 147 -21.85 -0.73 24.00
C ASP A 147 -22.55 -0.46 22.67
N ARG A 148 -22.32 0.72 22.07
CA ARG A 148 -22.88 1.07 20.77
C ARG A 148 -22.29 0.20 19.65
N PHE A 149 -21.00 -0.13 19.73
CA PHE A 149 -20.37 -1.10 18.83
C PHE A 149 -21.00 -2.50 18.96
N LEU A 150 -21.21 -3.02 20.16
CA LEU A 150 -21.79 -4.34 20.39
C LEU A 150 -23.24 -4.41 19.89
N GLN A 151 -24.03 -3.35 20.09
CA GLN A 151 -25.38 -3.22 19.55
C GLN A 151 -25.38 -3.26 18.00
N ARG A 152 -24.49 -2.48 17.38
CA ARG A 152 -24.32 -2.44 15.91
C ARG A 152 -23.85 -3.78 15.37
N LEU A 153 -22.90 -4.43 16.04
CA LEU A 153 -22.41 -5.76 15.68
C LEU A 153 -23.55 -6.79 15.73
N ALA A 154 -24.27 -6.87 16.85
CA ALA A 154 -25.38 -7.81 17.00
C ALA A 154 -26.48 -7.61 15.93
N ARG A 155 -26.74 -6.35 15.56
CA ARG A 155 -27.67 -6.01 14.49
C ARG A 155 -27.16 -6.43 13.11
N ASP A 156 -25.90 -6.16 12.81
CA ASP A 156 -25.35 -6.29 11.47
C ASP A 156 -24.82 -7.69 11.15
N THR A 157 -24.50 -8.51 12.16
CA THR A 157 -24.02 -9.89 11.96
C THR A 157 -24.99 -10.79 11.18
N GLY A 158 -26.28 -10.43 11.11
CA GLY A 158 -27.28 -11.13 10.31
C GLY A 158 -27.42 -10.62 8.87
N THR A 159 -26.57 -9.68 8.43
CA THR A 159 -26.63 -9.13 7.07
C THR A 159 -25.85 -10.01 6.07
N PRO A 160 -26.24 -10.02 4.78
CA PRO A 160 -25.55 -10.83 3.76
C PRO A 160 -24.05 -10.54 3.62
N TRP A 161 -23.59 -9.35 4.07
CA TRP A 161 -22.19 -8.98 4.01
C TRP A 161 -21.31 -9.82 4.94
N PHE A 162 -21.79 -10.14 6.15
CA PHE A 162 -21.06 -11.00 7.09
C PHE A 162 -20.97 -12.45 6.58
N ASP A 163 -22.07 -12.96 5.99
CA ASP A 163 -22.12 -14.30 5.40
C ASP A 163 -21.12 -14.45 4.23
N GLN A 164 -20.98 -13.43 3.39
CA GLN A 164 -20.06 -13.43 2.25
C GLN A 164 -18.59 -13.57 2.64
N LEU A 165 -18.22 -13.18 3.85
CA LEU A 165 -16.87 -13.27 4.39
C LEU A 165 -16.65 -14.57 5.19
N ASP A 166 -17.66 -15.46 5.27
CA ASP A 166 -17.65 -16.67 6.11
C ASP A 166 -17.31 -16.36 7.58
N LEU A 167 -17.76 -15.19 8.06
CA LEU A 167 -17.51 -14.75 9.44
C LEU A 167 -18.52 -15.38 10.38
N ARG A 168 -18.03 -15.96 11.47
CA ARG A 168 -18.85 -16.73 12.42
C ARG A 168 -18.63 -16.26 13.83
N LEU A 169 -19.73 -15.97 14.51
CA LEU A 169 -19.75 -15.76 15.96
C LEU A 169 -19.33 -17.04 16.71
N PRO A 170 -18.82 -16.91 17.95
CA PRO A 170 -18.64 -15.66 18.69
C PRO A 170 -17.39 -14.86 18.25
N VAL A 171 -17.36 -13.58 18.57
CA VAL A 171 -16.15 -12.75 18.54
C VAL A 171 -15.13 -13.36 19.50
N THR A 172 -13.87 -13.46 19.06
CA THR A 172 -12.76 -14.06 19.81
C THR A 172 -11.68 -13.05 20.21
N GLY A 173 -11.78 -11.80 19.74
CA GLY A 173 -10.90 -10.71 20.17
C GLY A 173 -11.32 -9.39 19.57
N ILE A 174 -11.07 -8.31 20.32
CA ILE A 174 -11.32 -6.93 19.91
C ILE A 174 -10.04 -6.15 20.21
N GLU A 175 -9.57 -5.38 19.24
CA GLU A 175 -8.36 -4.58 19.37
C GLU A 175 -8.68 -3.15 18.95
N ALA A 176 -8.45 -2.20 19.85
CA ALA A 176 -8.65 -0.78 19.59
C ALA A 176 -7.36 -0.20 18.99
N GLN A 177 -7.47 0.38 17.79
CA GLN A 177 -6.30 0.98 17.16
C GLN A 177 -5.85 2.23 17.93
N GLY A 178 -4.55 2.32 18.23
CA GLY A 178 -3.95 3.40 19.02
C GLY A 178 -3.85 4.75 18.29
N ALA A 179 -4.25 4.79 17.01
CA ALA A 179 -4.33 6.00 16.20
C ALA A 179 -5.41 6.98 16.71
N GLU A 180 -5.58 8.08 15.98
CA GLU A 180 -6.41 9.23 16.34
C GLU A 180 -7.85 8.89 16.75
N THR A 181 -8.32 9.66 17.72
CA THR A 181 -9.68 9.65 18.25
C THR A 181 -10.54 10.70 17.55
N HIS A 182 -11.80 10.33 17.27
CA HIS A 182 -12.79 11.26 16.73
C HIS A 182 -14.19 11.00 17.30
N ASN A 183 -15.07 12.01 17.22
CA ASN A 183 -16.52 11.88 17.44
C ASN A 183 -16.91 11.32 18.83
N GLY A 184 -16.25 11.80 19.87
CA GLY A 184 -16.38 11.34 21.25
C GLY A 184 -15.43 10.19 21.56
N ARG A 185 -14.14 10.35 21.22
CA ARG A 185 -13.05 9.41 21.50
C ARG A 185 -13.20 8.02 20.89
N ARG A 186 -13.96 7.92 19.80
CA ARG A 186 -14.16 6.65 19.09
C ARG A 186 -12.94 6.32 18.26
N ARG A 187 -12.68 5.02 18.10
CA ARG A 187 -11.53 4.49 17.38
C ARG A 187 -11.96 3.39 16.41
N VAL A 188 -11.11 3.12 15.43
CA VAL A 188 -11.25 1.91 14.61
C VAL A 188 -11.01 0.69 15.48
N LEU A 189 -11.90 -0.29 15.40
CA LEU A 189 -11.73 -1.59 16.08
C LEU A 189 -11.41 -2.66 15.05
N ARG A 190 -10.39 -3.47 15.33
CA ARG A 190 -10.22 -4.77 14.68
C ARG A 190 -11.00 -5.80 15.48
N VAL A 191 -11.91 -6.51 14.82
CA VAL A 191 -12.74 -7.55 15.42
C VAL A 191 -12.33 -8.89 14.83
N ARG A 192 -11.98 -9.85 15.68
CA ARG A 192 -11.64 -11.22 15.27
C ARG A 192 -12.82 -12.14 15.51
N LEU A 193 -13.17 -12.90 14.49
CA LEU A 193 -14.27 -13.88 14.51
C LEU A 193 -13.79 -15.20 13.91
N GLY A 194 -14.61 -16.25 13.99
CA GLY A 194 -14.39 -17.42 13.15
C GLY A 194 -14.37 -17.00 11.68
N GLY A 195 -13.42 -17.50 10.88
CA GLY A 195 -13.28 -17.15 9.46
C GLY A 195 -12.36 -15.97 9.14
N GLY A 196 -12.12 -15.04 10.07
CA GLY A 196 -11.18 -13.94 9.81
C GLY A 196 -11.31 -12.73 10.75
N SER A 197 -10.78 -11.60 10.30
CA SER A 197 -10.88 -10.31 10.98
C SER A 197 -11.62 -9.29 10.12
N ILE A 198 -12.27 -8.32 10.77
CA ILE A 198 -12.87 -7.14 10.13
C ILE A 198 -12.49 -5.87 10.88
N ALA A 199 -12.55 -4.73 10.19
CA ALA A 199 -12.49 -3.41 10.80
C ALA A 199 -13.90 -2.84 10.98
N TYR A 200 -14.16 -2.28 12.16
CA TYR A 200 -15.30 -1.44 12.46
C TYR A 200 -14.84 0.02 12.54
N LYS A 201 -15.43 0.90 11.73
CA LYS A 201 -15.04 2.31 11.64
C LYS A 201 -16.20 3.22 12.02
N PRO A 202 -16.21 3.84 13.22
CA PRO A 202 -17.35 4.58 13.75
C PRO A 202 -17.40 6.05 13.30
N ARG A 203 -17.39 6.30 11.99
CA ARG A 203 -17.33 7.65 11.40
C ARG A 203 -18.22 7.81 10.16
N PRO A 204 -18.66 9.04 9.83
CA PRO A 204 -19.57 9.29 8.72
C PRO A 204 -18.90 9.35 7.34
N ALA A 205 -17.62 9.76 7.25
CA ALA A 205 -16.92 9.76 5.97
C ALA A 205 -16.66 8.31 5.51
N GLY A 206 -16.95 8.03 4.25
CA GLY A 206 -16.99 6.66 3.73
C GLY A 206 -16.55 6.55 2.27
N GLY A 207 -15.44 7.18 1.91
CA GLY A 207 -14.88 7.03 0.55
C GLY A 207 -14.50 5.58 0.25
N GLU A 208 -14.26 4.74 1.26
CA GLU A 208 -14.09 3.30 1.07
C GLU A 208 -15.30 2.71 0.35
N VAL A 209 -16.53 3.01 0.79
CA VAL A 209 -17.78 2.52 0.18
C VAL A 209 -17.95 3.05 -1.25
N LEU A 210 -17.44 4.24 -1.55
CA LEU A 210 -17.53 4.82 -2.89
C LEU A 210 -16.52 4.21 -3.89
N PHE A 211 -15.30 3.91 -3.42
CA PHE A 211 -14.19 3.53 -4.29
C PHE A 211 -13.84 2.05 -4.28
N LEU A 212 -14.08 1.32 -3.20
CA LEU A 212 -13.48 -0.02 -2.99
C LEU A 212 -14.39 -1.24 -3.18
N PRO A 213 -15.73 -1.21 -2.93
CA PRO A 213 -16.55 -2.40 -3.05
C PRO A 213 -16.39 -3.11 -4.40
N PRO A 214 -16.26 -4.44 -4.43
CA PRO A 214 -15.99 -5.16 -5.67
C PRO A 214 -17.18 -5.16 -6.64
N ASP A 215 -18.39 -4.88 -6.16
CA ASP A 215 -19.63 -5.06 -6.92
C ASP A 215 -20.22 -3.72 -7.43
N ASP A 216 -20.14 -2.64 -6.63
CA ASP A 216 -20.67 -1.32 -7.01
C ASP A 216 -19.79 -0.19 -6.43
N SER A 217 -18.68 0.08 -7.11
CA SER A 217 -17.77 1.19 -6.76
C SER A 217 -17.11 1.76 -8.01
N VAL A 218 -16.46 2.91 -7.84
CA VAL A 218 -15.67 3.54 -8.91
C VAL A 218 -14.55 2.62 -9.39
N PHE A 219 -13.82 1.94 -8.50
CA PHE A 219 -12.73 1.06 -8.94
C PHE A 219 -13.23 -0.24 -9.55
N ALA A 220 -14.33 -0.81 -9.04
CA ALA A 220 -14.98 -1.95 -9.68
C ALA A 220 -15.49 -1.61 -11.10
N LEU A 221 -16.10 -0.43 -11.25
CA LEU A 221 -16.51 0.10 -12.56
C LEU A 221 -15.31 0.18 -13.51
N LEU A 222 -14.19 0.76 -13.09
CA LEU A 222 -12.98 0.88 -13.91
C LEU A 222 -12.39 -0.48 -14.26
N ASN A 223 -12.33 -1.41 -13.31
CA ASN A 223 -11.83 -2.77 -13.54
C ASN A 223 -12.69 -3.57 -14.53
N ALA A 224 -13.98 -3.26 -14.66
CA ALA A 224 -14.91 -3.93 -15.57
C ALA A 224 -14.93 -3.34 -16.99
N LEU A 225 -14.36 -2.15 -17.19
CA LEU A 225 -14.33 -1.51 -18.50
C LEU A 225 -13.28 -2.16 -19.42
N PRO A 226 -13.54 -2.22 -20.75
CA PRO A 226 -12.52 -2.63 -21.71
C PRO A 226 -11.29 -1.72 -21.64
N SER A 227 -10.09 -2.30 -21.79
CA SER A 227 -8.84 -1.54 -21.83
C SER A 227 -8.85 -0.47 -22.92
N ALA A 228 -8.47 0.77 -22.58
CA ALA A 228 -8.35 1.85 -23.56
C ALA A 228 -6.97 1.88 -24.24
N SER A 229 -5.90 1.71 -23.47
CA SER A 229 -4.50 1.65 -23.95
C SER A 229 -3.71 0.46 -23.40
N GLY A 230 -4.25 -0.20 -22.38
CA GLY A 230 -3.63 -1.29 -21.65
C GLY A 230 -4.54 -1.75 -20.50
N PRO A 231 -4.25 -2.89 -19.87
CA PRO A 231 -5.07 -3.43 -18.80
C PRO A 231 -5.00 -2.53 -17.56
N VAL A 232 -6.13 -2.29 -16.90
CA VAL A 232 -6.19 -1.56 -15.63
C VAL A 232 -6.69 -2.50 -14.55
N ARG A 233 -6.03 -2.47 -13.39
CA ARG A 233 -6.46 -3.21 -12.20
C ARG A 233 -6.22 -2.38 -10.95
N LEU A 234 -7.29 -1.79 -10.45
CA LEU A 234 -7.34 -1.05 -9.19
C LEU A 234 -7.73 -1.97 -8.02
N PRO A 235 -7.26 -1.68 -6.80
CA PRO A 235 -7.58 -2.46 -5.60
C PRO A 235 -9.07 -2.35 -5.25
N VAL A 236 -9.74 -3.48 -5.06
CA VAL A 236 -11.12 -3.51 -4.53
C VAL A 236 -11.15 -4.30 -3.24
N LEU A 237 -11.79 -3.76 -2.21
CA LEU A 237 -11.85 -4.30 -0.86
C LEU A 237 -13.30 -4.26 -0.39
N ARG A 238 -13.78 -5.36 0.21
CA ARG A 238 -15.17 -5.39 0.70
C ARG A 238 -15.32 -4.42 1.86
N CYS A 239 -16.27 -3.51 1.72
CA CYS A 239 -16.74 -2.63 2.77
C CYS A 239 -18.22 -2.33 2.55
N THR A 240 -18.93 -2.02 3.63
CA THR A 240 -20.35 -1.67 3.62
C THR A 240 -20.63 -0.63 4.70
N PRO A 241 -21.56 0.30 4.48
CA PRO A 241 -22.13 1.05 5.60
C PRO A 241 -22.84 0.09 6.57
N GLY A 242 -23.05 0.56 7.79
CA GLY A 242 -23.88 -0.12 8.76
C GLY A 242 -25.35 -0.22 8.36
N SER A 243 -26.11 -1.06 9.07
CA SER A 243 -27.57 -1.12 8.90
C SER A 243 -28.31 -0.20 9.90
N GLY A 244 -29.63 -0.03 9.73
CA GLY A 244 -30.48 0.71 10.67
C GLY A 244 -30.38 2.25 10.57
N PRO A 245 -31.05 2.99 11.49
CA PRO A 245 -31.16 4.44 11.43
C PRO A 245 -29.84 5.20 11.50
N ASP A 246 -28.83 4.62 12.17
CA ASP A 246 -27.49 5.18 12.33
C ASP A 246 -26.45 4.48 11.43
N GLY A 247 -26.88 3.71 10.42
CA GLY A 247 -26.01 2.94 9.53
C GLY A 247 -25.02 3.79 8.72
N ARG A 248 -25.26 5.10 8.63
CA ARG A 248 -24.37 6.06 7.97
C ARG A 248 -23.27 6.61 8.89
N GLU A 249 -23.33 6.33 10.18
CA GLU A 249 -22.36 6.79 11.18
C GLU A 249 -21.21 5.82 11.39
N TYR A 250 -21.18 4.72 10.62
CA TYR A 250 -20.12 3.73 10.68
C TYR A 250 -20.09 2.83 9.44
N SER A 251 -18.98 2.12 9.27
CA SER A 251 -18.81 1.11 8.23
C SER A 251 -18.09 -0.14 8.75
N TRP A 252 -18.31 -1.24 8.05
CA TRP A 252 -17.54 -2.48 8.17
C TRP A 252 -16.62 -2.63 6.97
N GLN A 253 -15.41 -3.11 7.20
CA GLN A 253 -14.42 -3.36 6.15
C GLN A 253 -13.70 -4.69 6.40
N GLU A 254 -13.45 -5.44 5.32
CA GLU A 254 -12.61 -6.65 5.35
C GLU A 254 -11.20 -6.28 5.85
N TRP A 255 -10.66 -7.05 6.80
CA TRP A 255 -9.30 -6.81 7.31
C TRP A 255 -8.25 -7.40 6.37
N LEU A 256 -7.22 -6.60 6.04
CA LEU A 256 -6.19 -7.00 5.09
C LEU A 256 -4.91 -7.50 5.76
N GLU A 257 -4.74 -8.82 5.80
CA GLU A 257 -3.51 -9.45 6.30
C GLU A 257 -2.29 -9.20 5.39
N PRO A 258 -1.05 -9.31 5.92
CA PRO A 258 0.16 -9.25 5.12
C PRO A 258 0.14 -10.26 3.97
N PRO A 259 0.73 -9.91 2.82
CA PRO A 259 0.82 -10.86 1.72
C PRO A 259 1.76 -12.01 2.09
N THR A 260 1.57 -13.17 1.48
CA THR A 260 2.47 -14.32 1.70
C THR A 260 3.91 -14.05 1.25
N GLN A 261 4.10 -13.07 0.36
CA GLN A 261 5.41 -12.56 -0.08
C GLN A 261 6.07 -11.65 0.96
N TRP A 262 6.13 -12.07 2.22
CA TRP A 262 6.69 -11.30 3.33
C TRP A 262 8.10 -11.79 3.70
N GLY A 263 9.06 -10.87 3.86
CA GLY A 263 10.44 -11.24 4.20
C GLY A 263 11.29 -10.05 4.64
N VAL A 264 12.54 -10.32 5.00
CA VAL A 264 13.50 -9.27 5.38
C VAL A 264 13.85 -8.43 4.15
N ILE A 265 13.63 -7.13 4.22
CA ILE A 265 13.93 -6.16 3.16
C ILE A 265 15.13 -5.25 3.51
N ARG A 266 15.50 -5.18 4.79
CA ARG A 266 16.69 -4.50 5.27
C ARG A 266 17.23 -5.20 6.53
N SER A 267 18.54 -5.33 6.61
CA SER A 267 19.27 -5.78 7.81
C SER A 267 20.35 -4.76 8.13
N GLY A 268 20.55 -4.44 9.41
CA GLY A 268 21.59 -3.52 9.87
C GLY A 268 21.42 -3.14 11.33
N ASN A 269 22.51 -2.79 12.02
CA ASN A 269 22.49 -2.37 13.43
C ASN A 269 21.74 -3.36 14.35
N GLY A 270 21.99 -4.67 14.17
CA GLY A 270 21.32 -5.74 14.93
C GLY A 270 19.82 -5.93 14.63
N ARG A 271 19.24 -5.12 13.74
CA ARG A 271 17.79 -5.11 13.43
C ARG A 271 17.49 -5.69 12.06
N ARG A 272 16.25 -6.17 11.91
CA ARG A 272 15.67 -6.64 10.65
C ARG A 272 14.35 -5.93 10.40
N LEU A 273 14.20 -5.33 9.23
CA LEU A 273 12.93 -4.76 8.77
C LEU A 273 12.29 -5.75 7.79
N HIS A 274 11.06 -6.14 8.08
CA HIS A 274 10.27 -7.02 7.25
C HIS A 274 9.31 -6.24 6.35
N GLY A 275 9.07 -6.74 5.14
CA GLY A 275 8.16 -6.12 4.18
C GLY A 275 7.86 -7.03 3.01
N THR A 276 7.15 -6.49 2.01
CA THR A 276 6.79 -7.26 0.83
C THR A 276 8.01 -7.46 -0.08
N ARG A 277 8.31 -8.70 -0.48
CA ARG A 277 9.44 -9.06 -1.34
C ARG A 277 8.99 -9.83 -2.59
N LEU A 278 9.09 -9.20 -3.76
CA LEU A 278 8.55 -9.73 -5.01
C LEU A 278 9.63 -10.18 -6.01
N GLY A 279 9.35 -11.22 -6.79
CA GLY A 279 10.16 -11.52 -7.96
C GLY A 279 10.03 -10.44 -9.02
N ARG A 280 11.06 -10.22 -9.86
CA ARG A 280 11.09 -9.12 -10.86
C ARG A 280 9.78 -8.95 -11.66
N ARG A 281 9.25 -10.03 -12.24
CA ARG A 281 8.00 -9.97 -13.04
C ARG A 281 6.77 -9.62 -12.22
N GLN A 282 6.76 -10.00 -10.95
CA GLN A 282 5.67 -9.68 -10.03
C GLN A 282 5.77 -8.21 -9.60
N ALA A 283 6.99 -7.71 -9.38
CA ALA A 283 7.26 -6.30 -9.13
C ALA A 283 6.86 -5.42 -10.33
N GLU A 284 7.19 -5.80 -11.58
CA GLU A 284 6.74 -5.10 -12.80
C GLU A 284 5.20 -4.94 -12.83
N ARG A 285 4.45 -6.02 -12.56
CA ARG A 285 2.98 -5.96 -12.47
C ARG A 285 2.47 -5.16 -11.29
N TYR A 286 3.10 -5.30 -10.12
CA TYR A 286 2.74 -4.57 -8.92
C TYR A 286 2.89 -3.06 -9.16
N TRP A 287 4.02 -2.61 -9.69
CA TRP A 287 4.27 -1.20 -9.93
C TRP A 287 3.41 -0.63 -11.06
N HIS A 288 3.05 -1.42 -12.07
CA HIS A 288 2.00 -1.03 -13.03
C HIS A 288 0.65 -0.77 -12.35
N ARG A 289 0.23 -1.63 -11.43
CA ARG A 289 -1.03 -1.45 -10.67
C ARG A 289 -0.93 -0.30 -9.68
N ALA A 290 0.23 -0.10 -9.04
CA ALA A 290 0.50 1.05 -8.19
C ALA A 290 0.43 2.38 -8.98
N GLY A 291 0.97 2.41 -10.20
CA GLY A 291 0.82 3.54 -11.11
C GLY A 291 -0.63 3.79 -11.52
N SER A 292 -1.41 2.73 -11.73
CA SER A 292 -2.85 2.84 -11.97
C SER A 292 -3.57 3.51 -10.78
N LEU A 293 -3.22 3.09 -9.56
CA LEU A 293 -3.75 3.69 -8.33
C LEU A 293 -3.29 5.15 -8.15
N ALA A 294 -2.04 5.49 -8.45
CA ALA A 294 -1.54 6.87 -8.41
C ALA A 294 -2.36 7.80 -9.32
N ALA A 295 -2.60 7.39 -10.56
CA ALA A 295 -3.41 8.15 -11.50
C ALA A 295 -4.87 8.28 -11.01
N ALA A 296 -5.45 7.20 -10.46
CA ALA A 296 -6.79 7.24 -9.89
C ALA A 296 -6.88 8.17 -8.68
N ALA A 297 -5.96 8.07 -7.71
CA ALA A 297 -5.91 8.92 -6.54
C ALA A 297 -5.78 10.40 -6.93
N PHE A 298 -4.87 10.71 -7.85
CA PHE A 298 -4.70 12.07 -8.35
C PHE A 298 -5.95 12.58 -9.09
N ARG A 299 -6.59 11.73 -9.91
CA ARG A 299 -7.84 12.04 -10.63
C ARG A 299 -9.01 12.30 -9.68
N PHE A 300 -9.16 11.51 -8.64
CA PHE A 300 -10.29 11.61 -7.71
C PHE A 300 -9.99 12.51 -6.51
N GLY A 301 -8.81 13.14 -6.46
CA GLY A 301 -8.43 14.02 -5.35
C GLY A 301 -8.33 13.27 -4.02
N ILE A 302 -7.91 12.00 -4.05
CA ILE A 302 -7.73 11.17 -2.87
C ILE A 302 -6.40 11.56 -2.21
N ALA A 303 -6.46 11.94 -0.94
CA ALA A 303 -5.31 12.36 -0.15
C ALA A 303 -5.09 11.44 1.05
N ASP A 304 -4.02 11.73 1.81
CA ASP A 304 -3.66 11.04 3.04
C ASP A 304 -3.35 9.53 2.87
N LEU A 305 -2.79 9.14 1.72
CA LEU A 305 -2.39 7.76 1.41
C LEU A 305 -0.96 7.43 1.87
N GLY A 306 -0.61 7.80 3.09
CA GLY A 306 0.71 7.55 3.71
C GLY A 306 0.84 6.17 4.38
N GLU A 307 1.88 6.01 5.21
CA GLU A 307 2.00 4.89 6.16
C GLU A 307 0.74 4.80 7.04
N GLY A 308 0.22 3.59 7.25
CA GLY A 308 -1.04 3.34 7.98
C GLY A 308 -2.28 3.29 7.09
N ASN A 309 -2.36 4.16 6.07
CA ASN A 309 -3.55 4.32 5.23
C ASN A 309 -3.47 3.58 3.88
N LEU A 310 -2.26 3.25 3.42
CA LEU A 310 -2.02 2.37 2.28
C LEU A 310 -1.29 1.10 2.71
N LEU A 311 -1.90 -0.06 2.49
CA LEU A 311 -1.33 -1.36 2.86
C LEU A 311 -1.12 -2.25 1.64
N VAL A 312 0.08 -2.78 1.48
CA VAL A 312 0.35 -3.86 0.53
C VAL A 312 -0.20 -5.16 1.12
N GLY A 313 -1.13 -5.82 0.43
CA GLY A 313 -1.73 -7.07 0.87
C GLY A 313 -2.26 -7.91 -0.29
N THR A 314 -2.75 -9.10 0.02
CA THR A 314 -3.32 -10.04 -0.96
C THR A 314 -4.64 -10.57 -0.43
N ARG A 315 -5.74 -10.31 -1.15
CA ARG A 315 -7.04 -10.92 -0.84
C ARG A 315 -7.06 -12.38 -1.29
N PRO A 316 -7.90 -13.26 -0.70
CA PRO A 316 -7.94 -14.67 -1.08
C PRO A 316 -8.21 -14.93 -2.57
N GLN A 317 -8.95 -14.04 -3.24
CA GLN A 317 -9.26 -14.15 -4.68
C GLN A 317 -8.11 -13.65 -5.58
N ASP A 318 -7.12 -12.97 -4.98
CA ASP A 318 -6.00 -12.37 -5.68
C ASP A 318 -4.79 -13.28 -5.71
N ARG A 319 -4.18 -13.41 -6.89
CA ARG A 319 -2.94 -14.21 -7.05
C ARG A 319 -1.69 -13.48 -6.58
N GLU A 320 -1.76 -12.15 -6.48
CA GLU A 320 -0.61 -11.27 -6.28
C GLU A 320 -1.00 -10.08 -5.43
N PRO A 321 -0.05 -9.51 -4.67
CA PRO A 321 -0.33 -8.36 -3.82
C PRO A 321 -0.69 -7.12 -4.63
N LEU A 322 -1.47 -6.25 -3.99
CA LEU A 322 -1.85 -4.91 -4.45
C LEU A 322 -1.59 -3.88 -3.34
N PRO A 323 -1.41 -2.60 -3.70
CA PRO A 323 -1.49 -1.50 -2.75
C PRO A 323 -2.96 -1.19 -2.48
N TYR A 324 -3.47 -1.51 -1.30
CA TYR A 324 -4.85 -1.26 -0.90
C TYR A 324 -4.93 0.01 -0.05
N PRO A 325 -5.64 1.04 -0.50
CA PRO A 325 -6.12 2.09 0.39
C PRO A 325 -7.07 1.45 1.40
N VAL A 326 -6.76 1.59 2.68
CA VAL A 326 -7.63 1.09 3.74
C VAL A 326 -8.38 2.22 4.42
N ASP A 327 -7.85 3.44 4.39
CA ASP A 327 -8.48 4.64 4.88
C ASP A 327 -8.70 5.65 3.73
N LEU A 328 -9.96 6.02 3.45
CA LEU A 328 -10.35 6.89 2.35
C LEU A 328 -11.37 7.95 2.78
N GLU A 329 -11.04 8.78 3.78
CA GLU A 329 -11.95 9.85 4.21
C GLU A 329 -11.83 11.13 3.38
N ILE A 330 -10.66 11.37 2.78
CA ILE A 330 -10.32 12.60 2.07
C ILE A 330 -10.23 12.30 0.59
N PHE A 331 -11.23 12.75 -0.15
CA PHE A 331 -11.37 12.54 -1.59
C PHE A 331 -12.09 13.76 -2.20
N LEU A 332 -12.13 13.86 -3.53
CA LEU A 332 -12.64 15.05 -4.24
C LEU A 332 -11.92 16.36 -3.84
N THR A 333 -10.72 16.25 -3.29
CA THR A 333 -9.89 17.39 -2.90
C THR A 333 -9.20 17.99 -4.13
N PRO A 334 -9.08 19.32 -4.26
CA PRO A 334 -8.43 19.96 -5.40
C PRO A 334 -6.89 19.83 -5.34
N LEU A 335 -6.36 18.61 -5.38
CA LEU A 335 -4.91 18.33 -5.31
C LEU A 335 -4.19 18.89 -6.54
N HIS A 336 -3.02 19.51 -6.36
CA HIS A 336 -2.26 20.14 -7.44
C HIS A 336 -1.02 19.34 -7.83
N ARG A 337 -0.44 18.61 -6.88
CA ARG A 337 0.75 17.77 -7.01
C ARG A 337 0.42 16.32 -6.70
N LEU A 338 1.24 15.41 -7.19
CA LEU A 338 1.05 13.99 -6.87
C LEU A 338 1.41 13.69 -5.41
N HIS A 339 2.35 14.42 -4.80
CA HIS A 339 2.68 14.25 -3.38
C HIS A 339 1.53 14.63 -2.45
N ASP A 340 0.64 15.54 -2.86
CA ASP A 340 -0.58 15.87 -2.09
C ASP A 340 -1.49 14.65 -1.86
N THR A 341 -1.32 13.57 -2.64
CA THR A 341 -2.05 12.31 -2.41
C THR A 341 -1.55 11.54 -1.18
N GLY A 342 -0.32 11.81 -0.71
CA GLY A 342 0.40 11.00 0.28
C GLY A 342 1.08 9.75 -0.29
N LEU A 343 0.86 9.41 -1.57
CA LEU A 343 1.46 8.22 -2.19
C LEU A 343 2.96 8.37 -2.46
N ILE A 344 3.44 9.59 -2.68
CA ILE A 344 4.87 9.92 -2.81
C ILE A 344 5.16 11.12 -1.90
N ALA A 345 6.43 11.38 -1.61
CA ALA A 345 6.84 12.51 -0.78
C ALA A 345 7.58 13.57 -1.60
N ASP A 346 7.51 14.83 -1.18
CA ASP A 346 8.44 15.88 -1.59
C ASP A 346 9.26 16.39 -0.40
N GLU A 347 10.53 16.00 -0.36
CA GLU A 347 11.49 16.44 0.68
C GLU A 347 11.62 17.98 0.73
N ALA A 348 11.40 18.69 -0.38
CA ALA A 348 11.46 20.15 -0.42
C ALA A 348 10.19 20.81 0.11
N ALA A 349 9.05 20.11 0.08
CA ALA A 349 7.78 20.57 0.63
C ALA A 349 7.65 20.32 2.15
N GLY A 350 8.62 19.62 2.75
CA GLY A 350 8.53 19.20 4.15
C GLY A 350 7.53 18.07 4.39
N ASP A 351 7.15 17.34 3.34
CA ASP A 351 6.15 16.26 3.38
C ASP A 351 6.59 15.08 4.25
N HIS A 352 5.61 14.26 4.62
CA HIS A 352 5.81 13.03 5.38
C HIS A 352 6.83 12.11 4.67
N HIS A 353 7.95 11.84 5.35
CA HIS A 353 9.00 10.96 4.82
C HIS A 353 8.61 9.46 4.80
N HIS A 354 7.36 9.14 5.13
CA HIS A 354 6.73 7.81 5.05
C HIS A 354 5.50 7.81 4.12
N PRO A 355 5.68 8.03 2.80
CA PRO A 355 4.57 8.01 1.84
C PRO A 355 4.08 6.58 1.55
N GLY A 356 2.92 6.44 0.92
CA GLY A 356 2.33 5.13 0.60
C GLY A 356 3.19 4.26 -0.32
N PHE A 357 3.87 4.85 -1.30
CA PHE A 357 4.85 4.17 -2.17
C PHE A 357 6.27 4.42 -1.71
N GLU A 358 6.53 4.10 -0.45
CA GLU A 358 7.82 4.32 0.20
C GLU A 358 8.98 3.69 -0.59
N ASP A 359 9.93 4.55 -0.98
CA ASP A 359 11.08 4.20 -1.81
C ASP A 359 12.28 3.66 -1.02
N ARG A 360 12.29 3.85 0.30
CA ARG A 360 13.39 3.44 1.18
C ARG A 360 12.87 2.64 2.38
N PRO A 361 13.55 1.55 2.76
CA PRO A 361 13.22 0.76 3.95
C PRO A 361 13.68 1.48 5.23
N ARG A 362 13.00 2.56 5.63
CA ARG A 362 13.33 3.37 6.82
C ARG A 362 13.08 2.58 8.12
N TRP A 363 13.95 2.78 9.12
CA TRP A 363 13.83 2.13 10.43
C TRP A 363 12.77 2.78 11.32
N CYS A 364 12.48 4.06 11.10
CA CYS A 364 11.49 4.81 11.85
C CYS A 364 10.06 4.53 11.35
N THR A 365 9.09 4.92 12.17
CA THR A 365 7.67 5.04 11.84
C THR A 365 7.12 6.35 12.39
N VAL A 366 6.01 6.82 11.81
CA VAL A 366 5.27 8.00 12.30
C VAL A 366 4.60 7.72 13.65
N ASP A 367 4.16 6.49 13.86
CA ASP A 367 3.39 6.09 15.03
C ASP A 367 4.25 5.88 16.28
N GLY A 368 3.61 5.93 17.44
CA GLY A 368 4.22 5.61 18.72
C GLY A 368 3.48 6.25 19.89
N PRO A 369 3.73 5.79 21.12
CA PRO A 369 3.03 6.29 22.29
C PRO A 369 3.46 7.74 22.61
N VAL A 370 2.55 8.52 23.18
CA VAL A 370 2.83 9.90 23.64
C VAL A 370 3.92 9.92 24.72
N ALA A 371 3.92 8.91 25.60
CA ALA A 371 4.88 8.75 26.67
C ALA A 371 5.42 7.32 26.71
N HIS A 372 6.62 7.15 27.26
CA HIS A 372 7.25 5.86 27.44
C HIS A 372 8.14 5.83 28.68
N PHE A 373 8.42 4.63 29.19
CA PHE A 373 9.46 4.44 30.19
C PHE A 373 10.83 4.41 29.54
N THR A 374 11.81 4.98 30.24
CA THR A 374 13.25 4.84 29.97
C THR A 374 13.96 4.48 31.26
N GLU A 375 15.00 3.65 31.16
CA GLU A 375 15.88 3.38 32.29
C GLU A 375 16.75 4.62 32.58
N THR A 376 16.96 4.92 33.86
CA THR A 376 17.87 5.99 34.31
C THR A 376 19.19 5.39 34.80
N ALA A 377 20.27 6.20 34.79
CA ALA A 377 21.58 5.77 35.31
C ALA A 377 21.52 5.36 36.80
N ASP A 378 20.55 5.92 37.53
CA ASP A 378 20.30 5.63 38.96
C ASP A 378 19.42 4.39 39.19
N GLY A 379 19.07 3.64 38.12
CA GLY A 379 18.48 2.30 38.19
C GLY A 379 16.95 2.23 38.25
N GLY A 380 16.23 3.35 38.28
CA GLY A 380 14.76 3.38 38.29
C GLY A 380 14.16 3.66 36.90
N PRO A 381 13.03 3.02 36.53
CA PRO A 381 12.28 3.39 35.33
C PRO A 381 11.62 4.76 35.51
N ARG A 382 11.75 5.61 34.50
CA ARG A 382 11.20 6.97 34.47
C ARG A 382 10.29 7.14 33.27
N LEU A 383 9.10 7.68 33.50
CA LEU A 383 8.17 8.01 32.42
C LEU A 383 8.54 9.38 31.81
N VAL A 384 8.70 9.42 30.51
CA VAL A 384 9.06 10.62 29.74
C VAL A 384 8.13 10.81 28.55
N ARG A 385 7.93 12.06 28.12
CA ARG A 385 7.26 12.37 26.84
C ARG A 385 8.16 11.93 25.68
N ARG A 386 7.57 11.29 24.67
CA ARG A 386 8.25 10.92 23.43
C ARG A 386 8.70 12.19 22.70
N ASP A 387 10.00 12.30 22.49
CA ASP A 387 10.63 13.42 21.76
C ASP A 387 11.35 12.97 20.48
N ARG A 388 11.25 11.68 20.13
CA ARG A 388 11.94 11.05 19.00
C ARG A 388 11.06 10.00 18.31
N PRO A 389 11.29 9.73 17.01
CA PRO A 389 10.57 8.67 16.30
C PRO A 389 10.88 7.27 16.85
N CYS A 390 9.88 6.40 16.80
CA CYS A 390 10.01 5.00 17.18
C CYS A 390 10.53 4.15 16.02
N THR A 391 11.19 3.03 16.32
CA THR A 391 11.59 2.05 15.31
C THR A 391 10.42 1.13 14.93
N ARG A 392 10.39 0.65 13.69
CA ARG A 392 9.47 -0.40 13.22
C ARG A 392 10.21 -1.69 12.85
N GLY A 393 9.59 -2.84 13.14
CA GLY A 393 10.07 -4.17 12.73
C GLY A 393 9.50 -4.65 11.39
N GLY A 394 8.43 -4.03 10.90
CA GLY A 394 7.79 -4.35 9.63
C GLY A 394 7.22 -3.11 8.94
N THR A 395 7.01 -3.19 7.63
CA THR A 395 6.38 -2.13 6.83
C THR A 395 5.42 -2.73 5.81
N ARG A 396 4.23 -2.13 5.73
CA ARG A 396 3.20 -2.49 4.75
C ARG A 396 3.23 -1.61 3.51
N THR A 397 4.14 -0.64 3.40
CA THR A 397 4.25 0.31 2.28
C THR A 397 5.48 0.05 1.40
N VAL A 398 6.59 -0.37 1.99
CA VAL A 398 7.82 -0.65 1.22
C VAL A 398 7.72 -2.00 0.50
N VAL A 399 7.91 -1.97 -0.82
CA VAL A 399 8.05 -3.15 -1.65
C VAL A 399 9.48 -3.28 -2.14
N ALA A 400 10.10 -4.40 -1.81
CA ALA A 400 11.41 -4.80 -2.30
C ALA A 400 11.28 -5.87 -3.39
N ASP A 401 12.26 -5.94 -4.28
CA ASP A 401 12.42 -7.11 -5.14
C ASP A 401 13.40 -8.14 -4.56
N THR A 402 13.54 -9.28 -5.25
CA THR A 402 14.46 -10.35 -4.81
C THR A 402 15.93 -9.92 -4.77
N HIS A 403 16.31 -8.82 -5.43
CA HIS A 403 17.67 -8.24 -5.41
C HIS A 403 17.83 -7.13 -4.35
N GLY A 404 16.81 -6.88 -3.54
CA GLY A 404 16.84 -5.85 -2.48
C GLY A 404 16.61 -4.43 -2.98
N ARG A 405 16.25 -4.24 -4.26
CA ARG A 405 15.88 -2.90 -4.78
C ARG A 405 14.48 -2.56 -4.30
N THR A 406 14.27 -1.33 -3.87
CA THR A 406 13.02 -0.86 -3.25
C THR A 406 12.42 0.29 -4.05
N GLY A 407 11.11 0.51 -3.88
CA GLY A 407 10.40 1.61 -4.51
C GLY A 407 10.16 1.46 -6.01
N GLN A 408 9.56 2.50 -6.60
CA GLN A 408 9.13 2.53 -7.99
C GLN A 408 10.25 2.79 -9.00
N GLY A 409 11.39 3.37 -8.59
CA GLY A 409 12.47 3.75 -9.51
C GLY A 409 12.99 2.62 -10.41
N PRO A 410 13.32 1.42 -9.88
CA PRO A 410 13.73 0.28 -10.70
C PRO A 410 12.67 -0.22 -11.69
N TYR A 411 11.41 0.20 -11.51
CA TYR A 411 10.24 -0.22 -12.28
C TYR A 411 9.48 0.97 -12.88
N LEU A 412 10.17 2.11 -13.05
CA LEU A 412 9.56 3.38 -13.46
C LEU A 412 8.78 3.28 -14.79
N PRO A 413 9.26 2.59 -15.85
CA PRO A 413 8.47 2.40 -17.06
C PRO A 413 7.13 1.70 -16.81
N SER A 414 7.10 0.65 -15.99
CA SER A 414 5.88 -0.07 -15.63
C SER A 414 4.93 0.80 -14.80
N PHE A 415 5.46 1.57 -13.85
CA PHE A 415 4.67 2.51 -13.05
C PHE A 415 4.00 3.58 -13.92
N LEU A 416 4.77 4.27 -14.76
CA LEU A 416 4.22 5.30 -15.66
C LEU A 416 3.25 4.70 -16.69
N ARG A 417 3.52 3.48 -17.19
CA ARG A 417 2.57 2.75 -18.05
C ARG A 417 1.21 2.58 -17.37
N GLY A 418 1.22 2.18 -16.11
CA GLY A 418 0.02 2.05 -15.28
C GLY A 418 -0.74 3.36 -15.11
N MET A 419 -0.01 4.45 -14.82
CA MET A 419 -0.60 5.79 -14.73
C MET A 419 -1.30 6.19 -16.04
N PHE A 420 -0.60 6.01 -17.16
CA PHE A 420 -1.14 6.37 -18.48
C PHE A 420 -2.32 5.47 -18.88
N ASP A 421 -2.30 4.18 -18.55
CA ASP A 421 -3.42 3.26 -18.77
C ASP A 421 -4.68 3.67 -18.00
N ALA A 422 -4.55 3.86 -16.70
CA ALA A 422 -5.68 4.25 -15.85
C ALA A 422 -6.23 5.63 -16.23
N TRP A 423 -5.36 6.60 -16.47
CA TRP A 423 -5.78 7.95 -16.85
C TRP A 423 -6.50 7.98 -18.20
N THR A 424 -5.98 7.24 -19.20
CA THR A 424 -6.61 7.14 -20.51
C THR A 424 -7.98 6.47 -20.41
N LEU A 425 -8.09 5.39 -19.61
CA LEU A 425 -9.37 4.73 -19.36
C LEU A 425 -10.39 5.68 -18.71
N MET A 426 -9.97 6.41 -17.67
CA MET A 426 -10.82 7.38 -17.00
C MET A 426 -11.25 8.52 -17.92
N SER A 427 -10.36 9.01 -18.78
CA SER A 427 -10.66 10.07 -19.76
C SER A 427 -11.69 9.63 -20.80
N ARG A 428 -11.53 8.40 -21.32
CA ARG A 428 -12.46 7.82 -22.31
C ARG A 428 -13.85 7.54 -21.75
N HIS A 429 -13.96 7.41 -20.43
CA HIS A 429 -15.20 7.07 -19.73
C HIS A 429 -15.62 8.15 -18.71
N HIS A 430 -15.17 9.40 -18.89
CA HIS A 430 -15.40 10.51 -17.98
C HIS A 430 -16.87 10.66 -17.60
N ASP A 431 -17.78 10.71 -18.59
CA ASP A 431 -19.21 10.89 -18.35
C ASP A 431 -19.85 9.74 -17.58
N ARG A 432 -19.39 8.50 -17.85
CA ARG A 432 -19.88 7.31 -17.13
C ARG A 432 -19.42 7.31 -15.66
N ILE A 433 -18.19 7.75 -15.40
CA ILE A 433 -17.64 7.91 -14.05
C ILE A 433 -18.40 9.02 -13.31
N ARG A 434 -18.60 10.17 -13.97
CA ARG A 434 -19.36 11.30 -13.42
C ARG A 434 -20.78 10.88 -13.04
N ALA A 435 -21.48 10.17 -13.92
CA ALA A 435 -22.82 9.66 -13.65
C ALA A 435 -22.86 8.66 -12.48
N HIS A 436 -21.80 7.84 -12.31
CA HIS A 436 -21.69 6.95 -11.16
C HIS A 436 -21.48 7.73 -9.86
N LEU A 437 -20.54 8.69 -9.84
CA LEU A 437 -20.30 9.57 -8.69
C LEU A 437 -21.56 10.34 -8.28
N GLN A 438 -22.27 10.92 -9.25
CA GLN A 438 -23.52 11.66 -8.99
C GLN A 438 -24.61 10.79 -8.38
N ARG A 439 -24.67 9.50 -8.72
CA ARG A 439 -25.63 8.55 -8.16
C ARG A 439 -25.27 8.14 -6.72
N ALA A 440 -23.99 7.95 -6.45
CA ALA A 440 -23.50 7.45 -5.15
C ALA A 440 -23.32 8.57 -4.09
N ALA A 441 -23.01 9.79 -4.53
CA ALA A 441 -22.66 10.93 -3.67
C ALA A 441 -23.76 11.45 -2.69
N PRO A 442 -25.07 11.35 -2.94
CA PRO A 442 -26.09 11.86 -2.01
C PRO A 442 -25.98 11.26 -0.59
N ASP A 443 -25.49 10.03 -0.51
CA ASP A 443 -25.41 9.23 0.71
C ASP A 443 -23.98 9.11 1.25
N THR A 444 -23.04 9.92 0.77
CA THR A 444 -21.63 9.88 1.17
C THR A 444 -21.17 11.21 1.75
N TYR A 445 -20.38 11.14 2.82
CA TYR A 445 -19.66 12.27 3.38
C TYR A 445 -18.17 12.19 3.04
N VAL A 446 -17.56 13.37 2.92
CA VAL A 446 -16.12 13.57 2.72
C VAL A 446 -15.55 14.36 3.88
N ARG A 447 -14.42 13.92 4.44
CA ARG A 447 -13.73 14.62 5.52
C ARG A 447 -13.09 15.90 4.99
N VAL A 448 -13.17 16.96 5.78
CA VAL A 448 -12.55 18.26 5.52
C VAL A 448 -11.50 18.48 6.62
N LEU A 449 -10.22 18.50 6.23
CA LEU A 449 -9.14 18.89 7.13
C LEU A 449 -8.97 20.41 7.07
N LEU A 450 -9.23 21.09 8.19
CA LEU A 450 -9.00 22.54 8.30
C LEU A 450 -7.52 22.87 8.55
N LYS A 451 -6.76 21.91 9.11
CA LYS A 451 -5.34 22.01 9.42
C LYS A 451 -4.68 20.64 9.25
N PRO A 452 -3.34 20.59 9.07
CA PRO A 452 -2.61 19.33 9.06
C PRO A 452 -2.81 18.57 10.36
N THR A 453 -2.98 17.26 10.26
CA THR A 453 -3.31 16.40 11.40
C THR A 453 -2.26 16.44 12.52
N ALA A 454 -0.98 16.58 12.16
CA ALA A 454 0.13 16.75 13.10
C ALA A 454 -0.06 17.93 14.08
N ALA A 455 -0.73 19.02 13.65
CA ALA A 455 -1.00 20.16 14.51
C ALA A 455 -1.98 19.81 15.65
N TYR A 456 -2.96 18.95 15.36
CA TYR A 456 -3.92 18.49 16.36
C TYR A 456 -3.32 17.45 17.29
N THR A 457 -2.56 16.49 16.75
CA THR A 457 -1.95 15.44 17.58
C THR A 457 -0.91 16.00 18.54
N GLU A 458 -0.15 17.02 18.15
CA GLU A 458 0.78 17.73 19.05
C GLU A 458 0.01 18.48 20.14
N ALA A 459 -1.07 19.19 19.80
CA ALA A 459 -1.89 19.90 20.79
C ALA A 459 -2.54 18.94 21.81
N LEU A 460 -2.97 17.76 21.37
CA LEU A 460 -3.47 16.71 22.27
C LEU A 460 -2.36 16.14 23.16
N ALA A 461 -1.16 15.92 22.61
CA ALA A 461 -0.01 15.48 23.40
C ALA A 461 0.39 16.52 24.46
N ASP A 462 0.35 17.82 24.13
CA ASP A 462 0.61 18.91 25.08
C ASP A 462 -0.42 18.96 26.21
N ARG A 463 -1.71 18.79 25.89
CA ARG A 463 -2.79 18.72 26.87
C ARG A 463 -2.63 17.50 27.80
N LEU A 464 -2.30 16.35 27.23
CA LEU A 464 -2.10 15.10 27.98
C LEU A 464 -0.89 15.15 28.92
N THR A 465 0.16 15.88 28.53
CA THR A 465 1.44 15.96 29.27
C THR A 465 1.63 17.24 30.07
N GLY A 466 0.69 18.19 30.01
CA GLY A 466 0.76 19.48 30.69
C GLY A 466 1.88 20.41 30.19
N ALA A 467 2.41 20.18 28.98
CA ALA A 467 3.54 20.93 28.45
C ALA A 467 3.18 22.38 28.06
N GLY A 468 1.93 22.64 27.67
CA GLY A 468 1.46 23.96 27.22
C GLY A 468 0.98 24.92 28.33
N THR A 469 0.74 24.45 29.56
CA THR A 469 0.17 25.27 30.65
C THR A 469 1.19 25.94 31.55
N ARG A 470 2.50 25.76 31.31
CA ARG A 470 3.58 26.36 32.10
C ARG A 470 4.12 27.69 31.56
N ALA A 471 3.64 28.17 30.42
CA ALA A 471 4.00 29.48 29.87
C ALA A 471 2.89 30.51 30.08
N GLY A 472 2.95 31.22 31.21
CA GLY A 472 2.31 32.53 31.41
C GLY A 472 0.80 32.55 31.64
N ALA A 473 0.40 32.52 32.91
CA ALA A 473 -0.85 33.19 33.28
C ALA A 473 -0.73 34.68 32.89
N PRO A 474 -1.69 35.26 32.14
CA PRO A 474 -1.64 36.67 31.80
C PRO A 474 -1.82 37.49 33.08
N SER A 475 -0.82 38.30 33.41
CA SER A 475 -0.95 39.35 34.42
C SER A 475 -1.96 40.40 33.90
N PRO A 476 -2.91 40.88 34.72
CA PRO A 476 -4.03 41.70 34.26
C PRO A 476 -3.69 43.15 33.86
N ASP A 477 -2.42 43.54 33.80
CA ASP A 477 -2.01 44.91 33.49
C ASP A 477 -1.23 45.01 32.18
N ARG A 478 -1.94 45.29 31.07
CA ARG A 478 -1.45 46.15 29.97
C ARG A 478 -2.59 46.52 29.01
N PRO A 479 -2.89 47.81 28.80
CA PRO A 479 -3.95 48.24 27.89
C PRO A 479 -3.44 48.35 26.44
N GLY A 480 -4.33 47.96 25.51
CA GLY A 480 -4.51 48.58 24.19
C GLY A 480 -3.33 48.58 23.20
N GLY A 481 -3.32 47.61 22.29
CA GLY A 481 -2.56 47.70 21.03
C GLY A 481 -3.37 47.08 19.89
N THR A 482 -3.81 47.92 18.95
CA THR A 482 -4.59 47.58 17.74
C THR A 482 -3.83 46.60 16.84
N PRO A 483 -4.47 45.62 16.17
CA PRO A 483 -3.75 44.70 15.28
C PRO A 483 -3.38 45.41 13.98
N ALA A 484 -2.09 45.39 13.64
CA ALA A 484 -1.59 45.84 12.35
C ALA A 484 -1.82 44.76 11.27
N THR A 485 -2.29 45.21 10.12
CA THR A 485 -2.53 44.48 8.87
C THR A 485 -1.29 43.74 8.35
N VAL A 486 -1.49 42.50 7.87
CA VAL A 486 -0.47 41.66 7.20
C VAL A 486 -0.46 41.97 5.69
N PRO A 487 0.71 42.23 5.05
CA PRO A 487 0.82 42.28 3.59
C PRO A 487 1.05 40.90 2.97
N GLN A 488 0.53 40.74 1.75
CA GLN A 488 0.68 39.58 0.85
C GLN A 488 2.12 39.39 0.31
N GLU A 489 2.41 38.12 -0.01
CA GLU A 489 3.52 37.56 -0.82
C GLU A 489 4.94 37.50 -0.19
N VAL A 490 5.56 36.30 -0.19
CA VAL A 490 6.60 35.86 -1.14
C VAL A 490 7.02 34.41 -0.83
N ALA A 491 7.21 33.64 -1.90
CA ALA A 491 7.70 32.27 -1.94
C ALA A 491 9.21 32.13 -1.67
N GLY A 492 9.61 31.00 -1.09
CA GLY A 492 10.99 30.47 -1.12
C GLY A 492 11.80 30.68 0.15
N ALA A 493 11.86 29.65 1.01
CA ALA A 493 12.90 29.50 2.02
C ALA A 493 13.19 28.01 2.28
N THR A 494 14.46 27.67 2.41
CA THR A 494 15.02 26.31 2.56
C THR A 494 14.89 25.74 3.98
N ALA A 495 14.89 24.40 4.08
CA ALA A 495 14.56 23.57 5.24
C ALA A 495 15.38 23.74 6.54
N GLU A 496 16.37 24.65 6.60
CA GLU A 496 17.13 24.94 7.83
C GLU A 496 16.70 26.26 8.51
N ALA A 497 15.70 26.96 7.98
CA ALA A 497 15.11 28.17 8.58
C ALA A 497 13.77 27.94 9.34
N VAL A 498 13.30 26.70 9.44
CA VAL A 498 11.94 26.36 9.99
C VAL A 498 11.92 26.18 11.52
N HIS A 499 13.01 26.51 12.23
CA HIS A 499 13.00 26.67 13.69
C HIS A 499 12.94 28.15 14.12
N GLY A 500 12.43 29.03 13.25
CA GLY A 500 11.98 30.37 13.60
C GLY A 500 10.47 30.41 13.77
N ALA A 501 10.00 30.46 15.03
CA ALA A 501 8.68 30.91 15.47
C ALA A 501 7.53 30.81 14.43
N LEU A 502 7.10 29.59 14.10
CA LEU A 502 5.74 29.41 13.59
C LEU A 502 4.80 29.82 14.72
N ALA A 503 3.95 30.83 14.47
CA ALA A 503 2.90 31.18 15.41
C ALA A 503 2.12 29.91 15.77
N GLU A 504 1.85 29.71 17.07
CA GLU A 504 1.07 28.56 17.52
C GLU A 504 -0.23 28.48 16.71
N PRO A 505 -0.61 27.28 16.22
CA PRO A 505 -1.80 27.13 15.41
C PRO A 505 -3.02 27.62 16.21
N VAL A 506 -3.68 28.66 15.70
CA VAL A 506 -4.89 29.18 16.32
C VAL A 506 -6.06 28.28 15.96
N PHE A 507 -6.66 27.65 16.99
CA PHE A 507 -7.82 26.78 16.85
C PHE A 507 -9.11 27.59 17.00
N GLY A 508 -10.03 27.42 16.06
CA GLY A 508 -11.37 28.00 16.15
C GLY A 508 -12.22 27.31 17.22
N PRO A 509 -13.37 27.89 17.62
CA PRO A 509 -14.19 27.36 18.71
C PRO A 509 -14.62 25.90 18.55
N ALA A 510 -14.93 25.48 17.32
CA ALA A 510 -15.33 24.10 17.03
C ALA A 510 -14.14 23.10 17.01
N GLU A 511 -12.93 23.57 16.73
CA GLU A 511 -11.70 22.77 16.86
C GLU A 511 -11.37 22.61 18.35
N THR A 512 -11.37 23.71 19.10
CA THR A 512 -11.09 23.73 20.54
C THR A 512 -12.04 22.82 21.31
N ALA A 513 -13.35 22.89 21.04
CA ALA A 513 -14.33 22.04 21.71
C ALA A 513 -14.11 20.53 21.49
N GLN A 514 -13.56 20.13 20.34
CA GLN A 514 -13.24 18.72 20.07
C GLN A 514 -11.90 18.33 20.72
N LEU A 515 -10.91 19.21 20.66
CA LEU A 515 -9.65 19.01 21.36
C LEU A 515 -9.86 18.89 22.89
N ASP A 516 -10.83 19.63 23.45
CA ASP A 516 -11.13 19.66 24.89
C ASP A 516 -11.64 18.31 25.40
N VAL A 517 -12.29 17.53 24.53
CA VAL A 517 -12.72 16.15 24.84
C VAL A 517 -11.71 15.09 24.35
N GLY A 518 -10.52 15.51 23.93
CA GLY A 518 -9.44 14.61 23.52
C GLY A 518 -9.59 14.02 22.11
N ASP A 519 -10.36 14.67 21.23
CA ASP A 519 -10.49 14.27 19.83
C ASP A 519 -9.61 15.11 18.91
N VAL A 520 -9.08 14.48 17.87
CA VAL A 520 -8.62 15.21 16.69
C VAL A 520 -9.86 15.77 15.98
N PRO A 521 -9.97 17.09 15.75
CA PRO A 521 -11.13 17.70 15.14
C PRO A 521 -11.54 17.04 13.82
N TYR A 522 -12.81 16.64 13.76
CA TYR A 522 -13.38 15.88 12.66
C TYR A 522 -14.53 16.64 12.01
N PHE A 523 -14.25 17.20 10.83
CA PHE A 523 -15.23 17.92 10.02
C PHE A 523 -15.48 17.19 8.72
N PHE A 524 -16.69 17.34 8.19
CA PHE A 524 -17.08 16.70 6.94
C PHE A 524 -18.14 17.49 6.20
N ARG A 525 -18.30 17.18 4.91
CA ARG A 525 -19.32 17.74 4.02
C ARG A 525 -19.97 16.61 3.22
N ARG A 526 -21.15 16.84 2.66
CA ARG A 526 -21.72 15.87 1.71
C ARG A 526 -20.90 15.89 0.42
N ALA A 527 -20.76 14.75 -0.24
CA ALA A 527 -19.97 14.63 -1.47
C ALA A 527 -20.52 15.42 -2.68
N HIS A 528 -21.70 16.02 -2.57
CA HIS A 528 -22.29 16.95 -3.55
C HIS A 528 -22.25 18.43 -3.10
N GLY A 529 -21.56 18.74 -1.99
CA GLY A 529 -21.45 20.09 -1.44
C GLY A 529 -22.38 20.32 -0.24
N GLY A 530 -22.48 21.57 0.20
CA GLY A 530 -23.21 21.96 1.41
C GLY A 530 -22.30 22.51 2.51
N PRO A 531 -22.88 22.78 3.71
CA PRO A 531 -22.16 23.40 4.82
C PRO A 531 -21.14 22.44 5.44
N LEU A 532 -20.18 23.01 6.17
CA LEU A 532 -19.27 22.26 7.03
C LEU A 532 -20.06 21.65 8.21
N LEU A 533 -19.88 20.37 8.46
CA LEU A 533 -20.58 19.61 9.49
C LEU A 533 -19.59 19.02 10.50
N ARG A 534 -20.09 18.79 11.71
CA ARG A 534 -19.47 17.94 12.74
C ARG A 534 -20.53 17.06 13.39
N THR A 535 -20.11 15.98 14.03
CA THR A 535 -21.02 15.15 14.83
C THR A 535 -21.40 15.88 16.12
N ALA A 536 -22.68 15.82 16.51
CA ALA A 536 -23.09 16.30 17.83
C ALA A 536 -22.51 15.43 18.94
N ASP A 537 -22.24 16.05 20.09
CA ASP A 537 -21.82 15.33 21.28
C ASP A 537 -23.00 14.49 21.83
N ALA A 538 -22.70 13.26 22.26
CA ALA A 538 -23.68 12.32 22.77
C ALA A 538 -24.36 12.81 24.07
N ALA A 539 -23.68 13.65 24.86
CA ALA A 539 -24.24 14.25 26.07
C ALA A 539 -25.38 15.25 25.77
N HIS A 540 -25.46 15.79 24.55
CA HIS A 540 -26.36 16.88 24.19
C HIS A 540 -27.50 16.48 23.23
N CYS A 541 -27.51 15.24 22.70
CA CYS A 541 -28.58 14.79 21.82
C CYS A 541 -28.82 13.26 21.90
N PRO A 542 -29.98 12.80 22.40
CA PRO A 542 -30.32 11.37 22.46
C PRO A 542 -30.78 10.79 21.10
N SER A 543 -30.94 11.62 20.05
CA SER A 543 -31.28 11.12 18.71
C SER A 543 -30.03 10.58 18.02
N PRO A 544 -30.10 9.39 17.37
CA PRO A 544 -29.06 8.98 16.45
C PRO A 544 -28.93 10.02 15.31
N ALA A 545 -27.71 10.50 15.08
CA ALA A 545 -27.28 11.32 13.93
C ALA A 545 -27.81 12.78 13.83
N ALA A 546 -27.62 13.60 14.87
CA ALA A 546 -27.64 15.05 14.68
C ALA A 546 -26.25 15.54 14.24
N HIS A 547 -26.08 15.86 12.96
CA HIS A 547 -24.92 16.63 12.52
C HIS A 547 -25.17 18.12 12.78
N LEU A 548 -24.19 18.80 13.35
CA LEU A 548 -24.26 20.23 13.61
C LEU A 548 -23.55 20.98 12.50
N THR A 549 -24.18 22.04 11.98
CA THR A 549 -23.52 22.98 11.08
C THR A 549 -22.47 23.78 11.83
N VAL A 550 -21.26 23.81 11.30
CA VAL A 550 -20.16 24.63 11.81
C VAL A 550 -20.22 25.98 11.09
N PRO A 551 -20.39 27.10 11.80
CA PRO A 551 -20.30 28.43 11.20
C PRO A 551 -18.88 28.65 10.70
N ALA A 552 -18.70 28.67 9.38
CA ALA A 552 -17.43 28.93 8.75
C ALA A 552 -17.65 29.47 7.33
N ASP A 553 -16.76 30.34 6.88
CA ASP A 553 -16.79 30.85 5.51
C ASP A 553 -16.42 29.72 4.53
N PRO A 554 -17.15 29.55 3.41
CA PRO A 554 -16.83 28.51 2.44
C PRO A 554 -15.43 28.72 1.85
N ASP A 555 -14.58 27.70 1.97
CA ASP A 555 -13.25 27.68 1.34
C ASP A 555 -13.30 26.84 0.05
N PRO A 556 -12.93 27.39 -1.12
CA PRO A 556 -12.85 26.63 -2.37
C PRO A 556 -11.84 25.47 -2.34
N ALA A 557 -10.90 25.47 -1.39
CA ALA A 557 -9.98 24.36 -1.16
C ALA A 557 -10.65 23.14 -0.49
N TRP A 558 -11.82 23.31 0.15
CA TRP A 558 -12.51 22.21 0.81
C TRP A 558 -13.14 21.24 -0.19
N PRO A 559 -12.99 19.92 0.02
CA PRO A 559 -13.74 18.95 -0.75
C PRO A 559 -15.26 19.05 -0.45
N PRO A 560 -16.14 18.70 -1.39
CA PRO A 560 -15.83 18.28 -2.75
C PRO A 560 -15.53 19.45 -3.70
N SER A 561 -14.53 19.29 -4.56
CA SER A 561 -14.18 20.26 -5.62
C SER A 561 -14.92 19.97 -6.92
N ALA A 562 -15.61 20.99 -7.45
CA ALA A 562 -16.25 20.91 -8.76
C ALA A 562 -15.25 20.62 -9.88
N ALA A 563 -14.03 21.18 -9.82
CA ALA A 563 -12.98 20.90 -10.80
C ALA A 563 -12.58 19.42 -10.81
N VAL A 564 -12.55 18.76 -9.66
CA VAL A 564 -12.27 17.32 -9.56
C VAL A 564 -13.41 16.48 -10.12
N LEU A 565 -14.66 16.84 -9.79
CA LEU A 565 -15.85 16.12 -10.21
C LEU A 565 -16.13 16.26 -11.72
N ASP A 566 -16.01 17.48 -12.24
CA ASP A 566 -16.54 17.83 -13.54
C ASP A 566 -15.48 17.93 -14.63
N GLU A 567 -14.25 18.35 -14.33
CA GLU A 567 -13.24 18.72 -15.34
C GLU A 567 -12.00 17.83 -15.35
N ARG A 568 -11.49 17.45 -14.18
CA ARG A 568 -10.25 16.68 -14.06
C ARG A 568 -10.37 15.37 -14.84
N GLY A 569 -9.30 15.00 -15.54
CA GLY A 569 -9.22 13.77 -16.34
C GLY A 569 -10.20 13.69 -17.51
N ARG A 570 -10.64 14.83 -18.09
CA ARG A 570 -11.31 14.84 -19.40
C ARG A 570 -10.36 14.62 -20.57
N ASP A 571 -9.09 14.96 -20.39
CA ASP A 571 -8.06 14.87 -21.40
C ASP A 571 -6.76 14.31 -20.83
N LEU A 572 -5.79 14.07 -21.72
CA LEU A 572 -4.49 13.53 -21.37
C LEU A 572 -3.53 14.58 -20.78
N ALA A 573 -3.78 15.88 -20.97
CA ALA A 573 -2.89 16.92 -20.48
C ALA A 573 -2.86 16.95 -18.94
N GLY A 574 -3.99 16.67 -18.28
CA GLY A 574 -4.08 16.61 -16.82
C GLY A 574 -3.20 15.54 -16.15
N LEU A 575 -2.65 14.58 -16.89
CA LEU A 575 -1.74 13.57 -16.37
C LEU A 575 -0.30 14.07 -16.18
N GLY A 576 0.11 15.09 -16.95
CA GLY A 576 1.51 15.47 -17.11
C GLY A 576 2.22 15.84 -15.80
N VAL A 577 1.55 16.59 -14.92
CA VAL A 577 2.09 17.00 -13.61
C VAL A 577 2.38 15.78 -12.73
N ALA A 578 1.44 14.82 -12.68
CA ALA A 578 1.61 13.61 -11.89
C ALA A 578 2.75 12.72 -12.43
N LEU A 579 2.92 12.64 -13.76
CA LEU A 579 4.06 11.91 -14.35
C LEU A 579 5.40 12.54 -13.96
N ARG A 580 5.54 13.87 -14.07
CA ARG A 580 6.74 14.58 -13.63
C ARG A 580 7.04 14.27 -12.17
N ASP A 581 6.07 14.47 -11.28
CA ASP A 581 6.26 14.29 -9.84
C ASP A 581 6.65 12.84 -9.49
N ALA A 582 6.09 11.85 -10.18
CA ALA A 582 6.47 10.44 -10.03
C ALA A 582 7.93 10.17 -10.43
N VAL A 583 8.42 10.81 -11.50
CA VAL A 583 9.82 10.71 -11.93
C VAL A 583 10.75 11.46 -10.99
N GLU A 584 10.38 12.67 -10.55
CA GLU A 584 11.12 13.48 -9.57
C GLU A 584 11.37 12.69 -8.28
N TYR A 585 10.33 12.04 -7.75
CA TYR A 585 10.44 11.18 -6.56
C TYR A 585 11.33 9.96 -6.81
N ALA A 586 11.20 9.33 -7.98
CA ALA A 586 11.99 8.16 -8.35
C ALA A 586 13.46 8.49 -8.70
N PHE A 587 13.82 9.76 -8.88
CA PHE A 587 15.13 10.17 -9.41
C PHE A 587 16.30 9.57 -8.63
N ALA A 588 16.24 9.58 -7.29
CA ALA A 588 17.30 9.07 -6.43
C ALA A 588 17.59 7.57 -6.62
N THR A 589 16.58 6.80 -7.05
CA THR A 589 16.70 5.35 -7.25
C THR A 589 16.82 4.94 -8.73
N ALA A 590 16.31 5.76 -9.65
CA ALA A 590 16.39 5.54 -11.09
C ALA A 590 17.71 6.06 -11.70
N GLY A 591 18.21 7.20 -11.22
CA GLY A 591 19.36 7.91 -11.77
C GLY A 591 19.08 8.57 -13.14
N PRO A 592 20.03 9.36 -13.66
CA PRO A 592 19.95 9.89 -15.02
C PRO A 592 20.13 8.78 -16.05
N GLY A 593 19.44 8.89 -17.19
CA GLY A 593 19.54 7.92 -18.27
C GLY A 593 18.22 7.67 -18.99
N THR A 594 18.18 6.60 -19.78
CA THR A 594 16.96 6.17 -20.48
C THR A 594 16.52 4.80 -19.99
N LEU A 595 15.27 4.71 -19.54
CA LEU A 595 14.61 3.48 -19.11
C LEU A 595 13.52 3.13 -20.13
N GLU A 596 13.49 1.88 -20.59
CA GLU A 596 12.48 1.41 -21.54
C GLU A 596 11.81 0.13 -21.05
N GLY A 597 10.48 0.05 -21.18
CA GLY A 597 9.68 -1.11 -20.82
C GLY A 597 8.20 -0.86 -21.06
N ASP A 598 7.45 -1.92 -21.37
CA ASP A 598 5.97 -1.88 -21.49
C ASP A 598 5.43 -0.79 -22.44
N GLY A 599 6.16 -0.50 -23.53
CA GLY A 599 5.78 0.54 -24.50
C GLY A 599 5.99 1.97 -24.01
N VAL A 600 6.77 2.13 -22.92
CA VAL A 600 7.17 3.41 -22.33
C VAL A 600 8.67 3.58 -22.46
N ARG A 601 9.10 4.76 -22.92
CA ARG A 601 10.48 5.23 -22.84
C ARG A 601 10.52 6.46 -21.95
N VAL A 602 11.31 6.40 -20.89
CA VAL A 602 11.53 7.52 -19.97
C VAL A 602 12.96 7.95 -20.08
N ARG A 603 13.20 9.21 -20.44
CA ARG A 603 14.54 9.81 -20.45
C ARG A 603 14.61 10.87 -19.35
N VAL A 604 15.48 10.62 -18.38
CA VAL A 604 15.70 11.47 -17.21
C VAL A 604 17.05 12.14 -17.37
N THR A 605 17.08 13.46 -17.45
CA THR A 605 18.32 14.23 -17.62
C THR A 605 18.87 14.64 -16.26
N ASP A 606 18.00 15.24 -15.44
CA ASP A 606 18.25 15.59 -14.05
C ASP A 606 16.95 15.39 -13.25
N ARG A 607 16.94 15.78 -11.96
CA ARG A 607 15.77 15.58 -11.09
C ARG A 607 14.50 16.21 -11.68
N HIS A 608 14.60 17.39 -12.27
CA HIS A 608 13.47 18.20 -12.69
C HIS A 608 13.26 18.25 -14.21
N THR A 609 14.16 17.67 -14.99
CA THR A 609 14.09 17.71 -16.46
C THR A 609 14.05 16.30 -17.05
N GLY A 610 13.02 16.03 -17.83
CA GLY A 610 12.86 14.72 -18.47
C GLY A 610 11.74 14.66 -19.50
N GLU A 611 11.60 13.47 -20.06
CA GLU A 611 10.50 13.13 -20.96
C GLU A 611 10.04 11.69 -20.76
N ALA A 612 8.76 11.45 -20.99
CA ALA A 612 8.13 10.14 -21.01
C ALA A 612 7.33 9.98 -22.30
N GLU A 613 7.74 9.03 -23.13
CA GLU A 613 7.10 8.65 -24.39
C GLU A 613 6.30 7.37 -24.19
N PHE A 614 5.04 7.39 -24.58
CA PHE A 614 4.09 6.28 -24.54
C PHE A 614 3.69 5.89 -25.95
N THR A 615 3.85 4.61 -26.27
CA THR A 615 3.27 4.04 -27.49
C THR A 615 1.83 3.63 -27.21
N TRP A 616 0.87 4.26 -27.88
CA TRP A 616 -0.55 3.91 -27.83
C TRP A 616 -0.98 3.34 -29.18
N ALA A 617 -0.74 2.05 -29.32
CA ALA A 617 -0.74 1.42 -30.61
C ALA A 617 -2.16 1.14 -31.15
N GLU A 618 -3.16 1.02 -30.27
CA GLU A 618 -4.59 0.92 -30.58
C GLU A 618 -5.11 2.21 -31.24
N ALA A 619 -4.61 3.37 -30.80
CA ALA A 619 -4.94 4.66 -31.37
C ALA A 619 -4.03 5.05 -32.56
N GLY A 620 -2.99 4.26 -32.84
CA GLY A 620 -1.96 4.63 -33.81
C GLY A 620 -1.26 5.94 -33.43
N ARG A 621 -1.04 6.17 -32.14
CA ARG A 621 -0.42 7.40 -31.61
C ARG A 621 0.79 7.11 -30.73
N ARG A 622 1.72 8.06 -30.74
CA ARG A 622 2.80 8.19 -29.77
C ARG A 622 2.55 9.46 -28.98
N ILE A 623 2.59 9.36 -27.67
CA ILE A 623 2.32 10.48 -26.77
C ILE A 623 3.57 10.75 -25.96
N THR A 624 4.10 11.96 -26.07
CA THR A 624 5.32 12.35 -25.38
C THR A 624 5.01 13.50 -24.43
N TYR A 625 5.28 13.29 -23.15
CA TYR A 625 5.29 14.33 -22.14
C TYR A 625 6.72 14.80 -21.94
N THR A 626 6.97 16.09 -22.02
CA THR A 626 8.26 16.70 -21.70
C THR A 626 8.06 17.72 -20.58
N TRP A 627 9.01 17.78 -19.65
CA TRP A 627 8.90 18.69 -18.52
C TRP A 627 10.24 19.29 -18.11
N ASP A 628 10.12 20.45 -17.49
CA ASP A 628 11.13 21.15 -16.70
C ASP A 628 10.52 21.52 -15.33
N ARG A 629 11.22 22.34 -14.53
CA ARG A 629 10.71 22.79 -13.22
C ARG A 629 9.37 23.52 -13.29
N GLU A 630 9.15 24.28 -14.36
CA GLU A 630 8.03 25.22 -14.46
C GLU A 630 6.87 24.64 -15.27
N ARG A 631 7.15 23.82 -16.29
CA ARG A 631 6.19 23.48 -17.34
C ARG A 631 6.20 22.01 -17.68
N VAL A 632 5.00 21.49 -17.96
CA VAL A 632 4.81 20.20 -18.62
C VAL A 632 4.14 20.43 -19.97
N ARG A 633 4.65 19.77 -21.02
CA ARG A 633 4.12 19.83 -22.38
C ARG A 633 3.76 18.43 -22.85
N ILE A 634 2.69 18.32 -23.62
CA ILE A 634 2.27 17.08 -24.27
C ILE A 634 2.37 17.23 -25.79
N ARG A 635 2.94 16.22 -26.45
CA ARG A 635 2.96 16.09 -27.90
C ARG A 635 2.31 14.77 -28.29
N VAL A 636 1.43 14.80 -29.29
CA VAL A 636 0.80 13.60 -29.84
C VAL A 636 1.19 13.47 -31.30
N GLU A 637 1.92 12.42 -31.62
CA GLU A 637 2.44 12.15 -32.96
C GLU A 637 1.76 10.90 -33.54
N PRO A 638 1.58 10.81 -34.86
CA PRO A 638 1.20 9.55 -35.50
C PRO A 638 2.22 8.46 -35.17
N PHE A 639 1.73 7.31 -34.76
CA PHE A 639 2.51 6.09 -34.62
C PHE A 639 1.92 5.05 -35.54
N THR A 640 2.58 4.83 -36.67
CA THR A 640 2.26 3.71 -37.54
C THR A 640 2.92 2.47 -36.95
N ARG A 641 2.11 1.50 -36.52
CA ARG A 641 2.63 0.13 -36.34
C ARG A 641 3.25 -0.27 -37.69
N PRO A 642 4.43 -0.91 -37.72
CA PRO A 642 4.99 -1.43 -38.97
C PRO A 642 3.93 -2.29 -39.66
N GLU A 643 3.55 -1.95 -40.90
CA GLU A 643 2.59 -2.77 -41.64
C GLU A 643 3.11 -4.20 -41.78
N PRO A 644 2.26 -5.22 -41.62
CA PRO A 644 2.69 -6.58 -41.83
C PRO A 644 3.19 -6.76 -43.25
N VAL A 645 4.49 -7.00 -43.46
CA VAL A 645 5.07 -7.05 -44.81
C VAL A 645 4.59 -8.35 -45.50
N PRO A 646 3.63 -8.30 -46.45
CA PRO A 646 2.93 -9.51 -46.91
C PRO A 646 3.86 -10.52 -47.57
N ASP A 647 4.92 -10.03 -48.22
CA ASP A 647 5.94 -10.85 -48.86
C ASP A 647 6.86 -11.56 -47.86
N VAL A 648 7.20 -10.92 -46.73
CA VAL A 648 7.98 -11.55 -45.65
C VAL A 648 7.16 -12.67 -45.01
N ARG A 649 5.89 -12.41 -44.70
CA ARG A 649 4.95 -13.42 -44.21
C ARG A 649 4.84 -14.60 -45.17
N ARG A 650 4.58 -14.33 -46.46
CA ARG A 650 4.42 -15.36 -47.50
C ARG A 650 5.69 -16.21 -47.63
N ARG A 651 6.87 -15.59 -47.61
CA ARG A 651 8.15 -16.27 -47.75
C ARG A 651 8.50 -17.13 -46.54
N LEU A 652 8.30 -16.63 -45.31
CA LEU A 652 8.48 -17.40 -44.08
C LEU A 652 7.60 -18.65 -44.06
N LEU A 653 6.31 -18.50 -44.38
CA LEU A 653 5.37 -19.63 -44.44
C LEU A 653 5.72 -20.64 -45.54
N ARG A 654 6.19 -20.16 -46.71
CA ARG A 654 6.65 -21.04 -47.79
C ARG A 654 7.88 -21.85 -47.36
N MET A 655 8.89 -21.19 -46.79
CA MET A 655 10.10 -21.86 -46.33
C MET A 655 9.80 -22.89 -45.25
N ASP A 656 8.95 -22.55 -44.29
CA ASP A 656 8.54 -23.45 -43.21
C ASP A 656 7.82 -24.71 -43.72
N ARG A 657 6.95 -24.57 -44.73
CA ARG A 657 6.30 -25.71 -45.39
C ARG A 657 7.31 -26.62 -46.07
N VAL A 658 8.28 -26.03 -46.81
CA VAL A 658 9.31 -26.81 -47.50
C VAL A 658 10.25 -27.48 -46.50
N ASP A 659 10.68 -26.79 -45.44
CA ASP A 659 11.49 -27.36 -44.35
C ASP A 659 10.77 -28.55 -43.71
N ALA A 660 9.48 -28.39 -43.37
CA ALA A 660 8.69 -29.45 -42.75
C ALA A 660 8.59 -30.70 -43.65
N VAL A 661 8.37 -30.53 -44.95
CA VAL A 661 8.29 -31.64 -45.92
C VAL A 661 9.63 -32.36 -46.05
N LEU A 662 10.73 -31.61 -46.24
CA LEU A 662 12.06 -32.20 -46.37
C LEU A 662 12.48 -32.90 -45.08
N ARG A 663 12.22 -32.29 -43.91
CA ARG A 663 12.57 -32.86 -42.61
C ARG A 663 11.76 -34.11 -42.30
N ALA A 664 10.47 -34.14 -42.64
CA ALA A 664 9.65 -35.35 -42.52
C ALA A 664 10.20 -36.50 -43.40
N ARG A 665 10.61 -36.20 -44.63
CA ARG A 665 11.25 -37.17 -45.52
C ARG A 665 12.59 -37.67 -44.97
N TRP A 666 13.43 -36.79 -44.47
CA TRP A 666 14.73 -37.15 -43.89
C TRP A 666 14.57 -37.98 -42.61
N VAL A 667 13.59 -37.67 -41.77
CA VAL A 667 13.24 -38.51 -40.61
C VAL A 667 12.73 -39.89 -41.06
N ALA A 668 11.89 -39.96 -42.10
CA ALA A 668 11.36 -41.22 -42.61
C ALA A 668 12.45 -42.14 -43.19
N SER A 669 13.56 -41.57 -43.67
CA SER A 669 14.74 -42.35 -44.09
C SER A 669 15.68 -42.71 -42.92
N GLY A 670 15.31 -42.43 -41.68
CA GLY A 670 16.20 -42.60 -40.52
C GLY A 670 17.45 -41.73 -40.61
N PHE A 671 17.32 -40.52 -41.18
CA PHE A 671 18.39 -39.54 -41.39
C PHE A 671 19.48 -39.93 -42.42
N THR A 672 19.24 -40.95 -43.24
CA THR A 672 20.23 -41.44 -44.23
C THR A 672 20.10 -40.83 -45.64
N ASP A 673 19.04 -40.08 -45.97
CA ASP A 673 18.86 -39.45 -47.30
C ASP A 673 19.70 -38.17 -47.43
N GLU A 674 20.97 -38.32 -47.83
CA GLU A 674 21.93 -37.23 -48.04
C GLU A 674 21.43 -36.15 -49.02
N ALA A 675 20.63 -36.54 -50.03
CA ALA A 675 20.10 -35.58 -51.00
C ALA A 675 19.06 -34.67 -50.36
N THR A 676 18.24 -35.20 -49.45
CA THR A 676 17.29 -34.43 -48.65
C THR A 676 18.00 -33.57 -47.60
N GLU A 677 19.05 -34.09 -46.97
CA GLU A 677 19.90 -33.33 -46.04
C GLU A 677 20.55 -32.11 -46.72
N LYS A 678 21.20 -32.30 -47.88
CA LYS A 678 21.79 -31.20 -48.66
C LYS A 678 20.76 -30.14 -49.05
N ARG A 679 19.52 -30.56 -49.39
CA ARG A 679 18.42 -29.63 -49.69
C ARG A 679 17.94 -28.86 -48.47
N LEU A 680 17.90 -29.50 -47.28
CA LEU A 680 17.60 -28.85 -46.01
C LEU A 680 18.65 -27.79 -45.68
N VAL A 681 19.93 -28.13 -45.76
CA VAL A 681 21.05 -27.20 -45.50
C VAL A 681 21.00 -26.01 -46.47
N ALA A 682 20.78 -26.26 -47.76
CA ALA A 682 20.66 -25.19 -48.76
C ALA A 682 19.47 -24.26 -48.47
N LEU A 683 18.31 -24.82 -48.10
CA LEU A 683 17.10 -24.05 -47.75
C LEU A 683 17.32 -23.19 -46.51
N THR A 684 17.88 -23.75 -45.43
CA THR A 684 18.09 -23.03 -44.18
C THR A 684 19.19 -21.99 -44.30
N THR A 685 20.27 -22.27 -45.04
CA THR A 685 21.35 -21.31 -45.33
C THR A 685 20.82 -20.10 -46.11
N ALA A 686 20.15 -20.34 -47.25
CA ALA A 686 19.54 -19.27 -48.03
C ALA A 686 18.47 -18.51 -47.23
N GLY A 687 17.75 -19.23 -46.38
CA GLY A 687 16.79 -18.67 -45.45
C GLY A 687 17.38 -17.73 -44.42
N MET A 688 18.51 -18.10 -43.81
CA MET A 688 19.22 -17.28 -42.83
C MET A 688 19.83 -16.03 -43.44
N GLY A 689 20.41 -16.14 -44.65
CA GLY A 689 20.90 -14.98 -45.39
C GLY A 689 19.78 -13.97 -45.64
N TRP A 690 18.63 -14.44 -46.14
CA TRP A 690 17.47 -13.57 -46.33
C TRP A 690 16.87 -13.04 -45.01
N LEU A 691 16.86 -13.84 -43.93
CA LEU A 691 16.37 -13.40 -42.63
C LEU A 691 17.25 -12.28 -42.05
N ALA A 692 18.55 -12.27 -42.34
CA ALA A 692 19.44 -11.17 -41.96
C ALA A 692 19.01 -9.84 -42.59
N ASP A 693 18.64 -9.85 -43.88
CA ASP A 693 18.11 -8.65 -44.55
C ASP A 693 16.78 -8.19 -43.93
N VAL A 694 15.90 -9.14 -43.59
CA VAL A 694 14.62 -8.85 -42.91
C VAL A 694 14.86 -8.23 -41.54
N VAL A 695 15.77 -8.80 -40.75
CA VAL A 695 16.10 -8.32 -39.41
C VAL A 695 16.76 -6.94 -39.47
N ALA A 696 17.67 -6.71 -40.42
CA ALA A 696 18.31 -5.43 -40.62
C ALA A 696 17.31 -4.33 -41.00
N ARG A 697 16.29 -4.67 -41.81
CA ARG A 697 15.31 -3.70 -42.31
C ARG A 697 14.11 -3.47 -41.39
N TYR A 698 13.64 -4.51 -40.69
CA TYR A 698 12.36 -4.48 -39.97
C TYR A 698 12.47 -4.89 -38.50
N GLY A 699 13.66 -5.26 -38.03
CA GLY A 699 13.81 -5.93 -36.74
C GLY A 699 13.25 -7.36 -36.78
N TRP A 700 12.98 -7.93 -35.60
CA TRP A 700 12.52 -9.32 -35.54
C TRP A 700 11.10 -9.47 -36.09
N PRO A 701 10.84 -10.44 -36.98
CA PRO A 701 9.51 -10.67 -37.54
C PRO A 701 8.59 -11.37 -36.53
N GLY A 702 8.11 -10.63 -35.54
CA GLY A 702 7.14 -11.08 -34.53
C GLY A 702 5.68 -11.10 -35.02
N HIS A 703 4.74 -11.35 -34.11
CA HIS A 703 3.31 -11.49 -34.44
C HIS A 703 2.76 -10.27 -35.17
N ALA A 704 3.17 -9.07 -34.76
CA ALA A 704 2.74 -7.80 -35.32
C ALA A 704 3.20 -7.63 -36.77
N LEU A 705 4.42 -8.07 -37.11
CA LEU A 705 4.99 -7.90 -38.44
C LEU A 705 4.54 -8.96 -39.46
N VAL A 706 4.31 -10.21 -39.02
CA VAL A 706 4.07 -11.31 -39.97
C VAL A 706 2.93 -12.26 -39.57
N GLY A 707 2.29 -12.01 -38.43
CA GLY A 707 1.28 -12.88 -37.85
C GLY A 707 1.87 -14.09 -37.11
N PRO A 708 1.11 -14.72 -36.18
CA PRO A 708 1.64 -15.78 -35.30
C PRO A 708 2.28 -16.97 -36.01
N ALA A 709 1.71 -17.41 -37.13
CA ALA A 709 2.21 -18.57 -37.87
C ALA A 709 3.58 -18.32 -38.50
N ALA A 710 3.79 -17.15 -39.12
CA ALA A 710 5.05 -16.81 -39.78
C ALA A 710 6.13 -16.41 -38.76
N ALA A 711 5.74 -15.77 -37.65
CA ALA A 711 6.64 -15.46 -36.55
C ALA A 711 7.22 -16.75 -35.93
N ALA A 712 6.37 -17.78 -35.74
CA ALA A 712 6.82 -19.09 -35.30
C ALA A 712 7.71 -19.79 -36.34
N ALA A 713 7.47 -19.59 -37.64
CA ALA A 713 8.33 -20.07 -38.72
C ALA A 713 9.72 -19.43 -38.68
N ALA A 714 9.81 -18.11 -38.42
CA ALA A 714 11.10 -17.43 -38.25
C ALA A 714 11.90 -18.00 -37.07
N CYS A 715 11.24 -18.26 -35.93
CA CYS A 715 11.91 -18.93 -34.80
C CYS A 715 12.40 -20.33 -35.16
N ARG A 716 11.62 -21.12 -35.92
CA ARG A 716 12.05 -22.46 -36.36
C ARG A 716 13.23 -22.41 -37.32
N LEU A 717 13.25 -21.46 -38.24
CA LEU A 717 14.39 -21.25 -39.14
C LEU A 717 15.68 -21.02 -38.35
N VAL A 718 15.66 -20.15 -37.34
CA VAL A 718 16.83 -19.90 -36.47
C VAL A 718 17.23 -21.15 -35.67
N GLN A 719 16.28 -21.98 -35.24
CA GLN A 719 16.56 -23.24 -34.54
C GLN A 719 17.16 -24.33 -35.44
N HIS A 720 16.82 -24.31 -36.72
CA HIS A 720 17.12 -25.38 -37.67
C HIS A 720 18.34 -25.09 -38.54
N ALA A 721 18.70 -23.81 -38.67
CA ALA A 721 19.80 -23.40 -39.52
C ALA A 721 21.15 -23.55 -38.82
N GLU A 722 22.13 -23.97 -39.61
CA GLU A 722 23.54 -23.77 -39.32
C GLU A 722 23.95 -22.41 -39.91
N GLY A 723 24.68 -21.60 -39.16
CA GLY A 723 25.02 -20.24 -39.60
C GLY A 723 25.90 -19.49 -38.62
N PRO A 724 26.23 -18.22 -38.92
CA PRO A 724 27.08 -17.40 -38.08
C PRO A 724 26.49 -17.26 -36.67
N ILE A 725 27.18 -17.77 -35.66
CA ILE A 725 26.76 -17.75 -34.25
C ILE A 725 26.38 -16.33 -33.80
N ALA A 726 27.14 -15.32 -34.23
CA ALA A 726 26.88 -13.92 -33.89
C ALA A 726 25.48 -13.45 -34.34
N PHE A 727 25.07 -13.80 -35.56
CA PHE A 727 23.74 -13.42 -36.05
C PHE A 727 22.62 -14.20 -35.37
N GLN A 728 22.84 -15.48 -35.03
CA GLN A 728 21.87 -16.26 -34.28
C GLN A 728 21.70 -15.76 -32.83
N GLN A 729 22.78 -15.31 -32.20
CA GLN A 729 22.74 -14.65 -30.89
C GLN A 729 21.97 -13.33 -30.95
N GLU A 730 22.17 -12.54 -32.01
CA GLU A 730 21.38 -11.33 -32.23
C GLU A 730 19.89 -11.63 -32.42
N CYS A 731 19.55 -12.64 -33.22
CA CYS A 731 18.18 -13.13 -33.34
C CYS A 731 17.59 -13.53 -31.99
N LEU A 732 18.35 -14.25 -31.14
CA LEU A 732 17.90 -14.63 -29.79
C LEU A 732 17.61 -13.39 -28.93
N ARG A 733 18.47 -12.36 -28.97
CA ARG A 733 18.26 -11.10 -28.23
C ARG A 733 16.96 -10.42 -28.68
N LEU A 734 16.69 -10.40 -29.98
CA LEU A 734 15.47 -9.80 -30.52
C LEU A 734 14.22 -10.64 -30.23
N ILE A 735 14.29 -11.97 -30.28
CA ILE A 735 13.19 -12.86 -29.86
C ILE A 735 12.87 -12.65 -28.38
N GLN A 736 13.88 -12.50 -27.53
CA GLN A 736 13.69 -12.21 -26.11
C GLN A 736 12.99 -10.86 -25.91
N ARG A 737 13.31 -9.84 -26.72
CA ARG A 737 12.61 -8.56 -26.72
C ARG A 737 11.15 -8.71 -27.13
N ALA A 738 10.90 -9.31 -28.30
CA ALA A 738 9.55 -9.56 -28.80
C ALA A 738 8.70 -10.37 -27.80
N ALA A 739 9.29 -11.35 -27.09
CA ALA A 739 8.60 -12.12 -26.07
C ALA A 739 8.31 -11.35 -24.77
N ARG A 740 9.10 -10.30 -24.45
CA ARG A 740 8.78 -9.37 -23.35
C ARG A 740 7.63 -8.45 -23.73
N GLU A 741 7.60 -8.00 -24.98
CA GLU A 741 6.57 -7.12 -25.55
C GLU A 741 5.26 -7.84 -25.92
N GLY A 742 5.17 -9.17 -25.71
CA GLY A 742 3.99 -9.97 -26.04
C GLY A 742 3.84 -10.30 -27.53
N ASP A 743 4.79 -9.86 -28.35
CA ASP A 743 4.83 -10.07 -29.81
C ASP A 743 5.37 -11.45 -30.22
N MET A 744 5.72 -12.30 -29.23
CA MET A 744 6.12 -13.69 -29.42
C MET A 744 5.83 -14.53 -28.17
N PRO A 745 5.45 -15.82 -28.26
CA PRO A 745 5.29 -16.66 -27.10
C PRO A 745 6.63 -16.93 -26.41
N ARG A 746 6.68 -16.76 -25.07
CA ARG A 746 7.89 -16.91 -24.26
C ARG A 746 8.62 -18.25 -24.45
N ARG A 747 7.89 -19.34 -24.72
CA ARG A 747 8.47 -20.66 -25.05
C ARG A 747 9.42 -20.65 -26.26
N GLN A 748 9.28 -19.72 -27.20
CA GLN A 748 10.18 -19.63 -28.36
C GLN A 748 11.61 -19.25 -27.96
N VAL A 749 11.77 -18.49 -26.87
CA VAL A 749 13.08 -18.18 -26.29
C VAL A 749 13.77 -19.48 -25.86
N ALA A 750 13.07 -20.39 -25.18
CA ALA A 750 13.64 -21.67 -24.73
C ALA A 750 14.14 -22.52 -25.89
N TYR A 751 13.32 -22.66 -26.94
CA TYR A 751 13.66 -23.46 -28.11
C TYR A 751 14.92 -22.96 -28.84
N VAL A 752 15.07 -21.63 -28.98
CA VAL A 752 16.24 -21.03 -29.64
C VAL A 752 17.45 -21.03 -28.71
N THR A 753 17.29 -20.72 -27.42
CA THR A 753 18.38 -20.79 -26.42
C THR A 753 19.02 -22.17 -26.39
N ASP A 754 18.21 -23.22 -26.31
CA ASP A 754 18.72 -24.60 -26.26
C ASP A 754 19.34 -25.03 -27.59
N ALA A 755 18.76 -24.61 -28.74
CA ALA A 755 19.35 -24.88 -30.06
C ALA A 755 20.78 -24.34 -30.18
N LEU A 756 20.99 -23.08 -29.78
CA LEU A 756 22.30 -22.44 -29.83
C LEU A 756 23.28 -23.04 -28.84
N ARG A 757 22.84 -23.35 -27.61
CA ARG A 757 23.69 -24.00 -26.62
C ARG A 757 24.16 -25.38 -27.09
N VAL A 758 23.26 -26.23 -27.57
CA VAL A 758 23.60 -27.56 -28.08
C VAL A 758 24.51 -27.48 -29.29
N GLY A 759 24.25 -26.56 -30.24
CA GLY A 759 25.12 -26.32 -31.39
C GLY A 759 26.54 -25.85 -31.02
N GLN A 760 26.70 -25.24 -29.85
CA GLN A 760 27.99 -24.84 -29.27
C GLN A 760 28.63 -25.92 -28.38
N GLY A 761 28.06 -27.13 -28.31
CA GLY A 761 28.52 -28.19 -27.42
C GLY A 761 28.27 -27.93 -25.93
N ARG A 762 27.42 -26.96 -25.59
CA ARG A 762 27.09 -26.59 -24.21
C ARG A 762 25.81 -27.28 -23.73
N PRO A 763 25.69 -27.57 -22.41
CA PRO A 763 24.44 -28.04 -21.85
C PRO A 763 23.28 -27.09 -22.13
N GLN A 764 22.12 -27.63 -22.47
CA GLN A 764 20.89 -26.89 -22.68
C GLN A 764 20.23 -26.50 -21.35
N VAL A 765 19.31 -25.54 -21.35
CA VAL A 765 18.68 -25.04 -20.11
C VAL A 765 17.27 -25.59 -19.92
N TYR A 766 16.51 -25.72 -21.01
CA TYR A 766 15.07 -26.02 -20.93
C TYR A 766 14.71 -27.42 -21.41
N GLY A 767 15.68 -28.22 -21.88
CA GLY A 767 15.46 -29.61 -22.30
C GLY A 767 14.64 -29.72 -23.59
N THR A 768 14.80 -28.80 -24.54
CA THR A 768 14.02 -28.83 -25.79
C THR A 768 14.64 -29.64 -26.91
N LYS A 769 15.95 -29.95 -26.84
CA LYS A 769 16.69 -30.74 -27.83
C LYS A 769 16.97 -32.16 -27.32
N PHE A 770 16.86 -33.13 -28.22
CA PHE A 770 16.98 -34.55 -27.94
C PHE A 770 17.96 -35.18 -28.92
N ARG A 771 18.62 -36.25 -28.48
CA ARG A 771 19.51 -37.08 -29.27
C ARG A 771 19.05 -38.53 -29.20
N LEU A 772 19.39 -39.31 -30.22
CA LEU A 772 19.19 -40.75 -30.21
C LEU A 772 20.45 -41.39 -29.60
N ARG A 773 20.28 -42.17 -28.54
CA ARG A 773 21.35 -42.95 -27.91
C ARG A 773 20.84 -44.37 -27.69
N GLU A 774 21.55 -45.35 -28.24
CA GLU A 774 21.20 -46.78 -28.11
C GLU A 774 19.75 -47.11 -28.55
N GLY A 775 19.24 -46.39 -29.57
CA GLY A 775 17.87 -46.56 -30.07
C GLY A 775 16.80 -45.82 -29.25
N GLU A 776 17.16 -45.20 -28.12
CA GLU A 776 16.26 -44.43 -27.27
C GLU A 776 16.44 -42.91 -27.47
N LEU A 777 15.31 -42.19 -27.50
CA LEU A 777 15.31 -40.74 -27.62
C LEU A 777 15.42 -40.11 -26.22
N GLU A 778 16.57 -39.51 -25.93
CA GLU A 778 16.90 -38.85 -24.66
C GLU A 778 17.16 -37.34 -24.84
N PRO A 779 16.87 -36.49 -23.85
CA PRO A 779 17.27 -35.08 -23.88
C PRO A 779 18.80 -34.95 -23.98
N CYS A 780 19.30 -33.98 -24.75
CA CYS A 780 20.72 -33.59 -24.67
C CYS A 780 21.08 -33.10 -23.25
N PRO A 781 22.37 -33.09 -22.84
CA PRO A 781 22.78 -32.69 -21.49
C PRO A 781 22.16 -31.36 -21.04
N ILE A 782 21.59 -31.33 -19.83
CA ILE A 782 20.89 -30.18 -19.25
C ILE A 782 21.76 -29.57 -18.15
N GLU A 783 21.92 -28.25 -18.15
CA GLU A 783 22.75 -27.51 -17.20
C GLU A 783 22.28 -27.69 -15.74
N GLN A 784 20.96 -27.67 -15.52
CA GLN A 784 20.34 -27.86 -14.19
C GLN A 784 19.12 -28.80 -14.32
N PRO A 785 19.33 -30.13 -14.38
CA PRO A 785 18.24 -31.09 -14.56
C PRO A 785 17.14 -30.97 -13.50
N ASP A 786 17.53 -30.79 -12.23
CA ASP A 786 16.59 -30.74 -11.10
C ASP A 786 15.66 -29.52 -11.13
N ARG A 787 16.07 -28.46 -11.84
CA ARG A 787 15.32 -27.19 -11.95
C ARG A 787 14.63 -27.01 -13.30
N VAL A 788 14.77 -27.96 -14.21
CA VAL A 788 14.30 -27.81 -15.60
C VAL A 788 12.80 -27.54 -15.67
N ASP A 789 12.00 -28.18 -14.82
CA ASP A 789 10.54 -28.01 -14.83
C ASP A 789 10.08 -26.69 -14.20
N GLU A 790 10.83 -26.14 -13.25
CA GLU A 790 10.64 -24.78 -12.73
C GLU A 790 10.86 -23.76 -13.87
N LEU A 791 11.99 -23.90 -14.58
CA LEU A 791 12.37 -23.02 -15.68
C LEU A 791 11.37 -23.10 -16.85
N ARG A 792 10.90 -24.30 -17.19
CA ARG A 792 9.87 -24.54 -18.22
C ARG A 792 8.53 -23.91 -17.84
N ARG A 793 8.10 -24.04 -16.57
CA ARG A 793 6.86 -23.44 -16.06
C ARG A 793 6.88 -21.91 -16.18
N ASN A 794 8.02 -21.28 -15.89
CA ASN A 794 8.20 -19.83 -16.01
C ASN A 794 8.05 -19.29 -17.45
N LEU A 795 8.11 -20.16 -18.46
CA LEU A 795 7.91 -19.84 -19.87
C LEU A 795 6.60 -20.38 -20.44
N GLY A 796 5.71 -20.93 -19.60
CA GLY A 796 4.44 -21.51 -20.01
C GLY A 796 4.60 -22.82 -20.79
N MET A 797 5.65 -23.60 -20.49
CA MET A 797 5.92 -24.90 -21.10
C MET A 797 5.48 -26.03 -20.16
N GLU A 798 5.07 -27.15 -20.74
CA GLU A 798 4.75 -28.37 -19.98
C GLU A 798 6.02 -28.99 -19.35
N PRO A 799 5.89 -29.85 -18.33
CA PRO A 799 7.00 -30.60 -17.76
C PRO A 799 7.80 -31.40 -18.81
N LEU A 800 9.11 -31.51 -18.61
CA LEU A 800 10.03 -32.19 -19.54
C LEU A 800 9.62 -33.64 -19.78
N ALA A 801 9.21 -34.36 -18.74
CA ALA A 801 8.77 -35.75 -18.86
C ALA A 801 7.58 -35.91 -19.83
N ARG A 802 6.59 -35.01 -19.77
CA ARG A 802 5.44 -35.01 -20.68
C ARG A 802 5.85 -34.68 -22.11
N TYR A 803 6.75 -33.71 -22.28
CA TYR A 803 7.28 -33.34 -23.59
C TYR A 803 8.09 -34.48 -24.23
N ALA A 804 8.95 -35.13 -23.45
CA ALA A 804 9.73 -36.30 -23.86
C ALA A 804 8.82 -37.46 -24.29
N GLY A 805 7.75 -37.73 -23.53
CA GLY A 805 6.74 -38.74 -23.89
C GLY A 805 6.09 -38.50 -25.25
N ARG A 806 5.73 -37.24 -25.56
CA ARG A 806 5.19 -36.89 -26.89
C ARG A 806 6.21 -37.06 -28.00
N LEU A 807 7.46 -36.67 -27.78
CA LEU A 807 8.53 -36.83 -28.77
C LEU A 807 8.79 -38.32 -29.05
N ARG A 808 8.91 -39.16 -28.02
CA ARG A 808 9.07 -40.61 -28.16
C ARG A 808 7.90 -41.25 -28.90
N SER A 809 6.66 -40.84 -28.60
CA SER A 809 5.49 -41.32 -29.33
C SER A 809 5.48 -40.90 -30.80
N ARG A 810 5.97 -39.71 -31.11
CA ARG A 810 6.01 -39.15 -32.47
C ARG A 810 7.14 -39.75 -33.33
N TYR A 811 8.26 -40.09 -32.71
CA TYR A 811 9.46 -40.63 -33.37
C TYR A 811 9.67 -42.12 -33.11
N ARG A 812 8.62 -42.85 -32.70
CA ARG A 812 8.67 -44.31 -32.51
C ARG A 812 8.95 -44.95 -33.87
N THR A 813 10.17 -45.41 -34.10
CA THR A 813 10.53 -46.22 -35.26
C THR A 813 9.70 -47.49 -35.20
N ARG A 814 8.85 -47.73 -36.22
CA ARG A 814 8.27 -49.06 -36.42
C ARG A 814 9.41 -49.99 -36.80
N THR A 815 9.95 -50.72 -35.83
CA THR A 815 10.83 -51.86 -36.09
C THR A 815 10.03 -52.85 -36.93
N ARG A 816 10.51 -53.15 -38.14
CA ARG A 816 10.09 -54.31 -38.91
C ARG A 816 11.08 -55.42 -38.67
#